data_AF-A0A8S9JLT5-F1
#
_entry.id   AF-A0A8S9JLT5-F1
#
_cell.length_a   1.000
_cell.length_b   1.000
_cell.length_c   1.000
_cell.angle_alpha   90.00
_cell.angle_beta   90.00
_cell.angle_gamma   90.00
#
_symmetry.space_group_name_H-M   'P 1'
#
loop_
_entity.id
_entity.type
_entity.pdbx_description
1 polymer ?
#
loop_
_entity_poly.entity_id
_entity_poly.type
_entity_poly.pdbx_seq_one_letter_code
_entity_poly.pdbx_strand_id
1 'polypeptide(L)'
;MSMEGSSNGSLRLVLLHGNLDVWVKEAKNLPNMDRFRRYKKNSTSDPFVTVSIAGAKIGTTFVVDNDENPVWKQHFYVPVAHHAKVVKFVVKDSDRFGAKFIGNVGIPTEELCSGNTIEGLFPILDSSGKPCKKGAVLSLAIQYTPVEMMKFYQMGVGNECEGVPGTYFPLRKGGRVTLYQDAHVEDGTLPSVDLDGGMKYIHGKCWEDMADAIRQAKNLIYITGWSVYHPVRLVRRNNDPTNGTLGDLLKERSQEGVRVLLLVWDDPTSRSFLGYRTRGYMKTSDEETRHFFKNSSVQVIICPRSGGRGLHSFVKKTEVQTIYTHHQKTVIVDAEAAQGRRKIVAFVGGLDVCKGRFDTPKHPLFTTLKTLHKDDFYNNCFGTTEDDGPRQPWHDLHSMIDGPAAYDVLANFEQRWLQASEKRHRISIHRSSSEDALLKIDRIPNIMGLSEASFVDENDPESWHVQVIEKYEGTLNGTLELGNISSSSKIEDLRLGDNNFIGSIPRSISKLVNLWRLDLSQLNTQGSVDLTIFSRLKSLNGLYLSHLNTTTTLDLNAILPYLKSLDTLDLSGNHVSTENSSLVSDPPLLRELNLSGCGIIEFPELLRTQHNMTTLDISNNKIKGQVPGWLWELPFLDYLSGANNNFTGKIPSFICELRSLTTLDLSSNKFSGSFPSCLGNFSRILEVLNVRQNHLSGDIPENMSQSLVSLDLGHNRLVGKLPRSFISIPFLQVLNVESNKISDMFPFWLSSLPELQLIGLVPGGTQFLTQPCSYPGLYGPSINEVCGCIHATTCQQSETPDPKEDEDDEEVLSWIAAAIGFVPGVFFGLTMGYVLVSYKPEWFTKAFVPNKRRHHNSLK
;
A
#
# COMPACT_ATOMS: atom_id res chain seq x y z
N MET A 1 5.89 44.03 -1.85
CA MET A 1 5.46 44.92 -0.75
C MET A 1 6.24 44.50 0.49
N SER A 2 7.02 45.41 1.08
CA SER A 2 7.78 45.16 2.30
C SER A 2 6.83 45.08 3.49
N MET A 3 6.64 43.90 4.08
CA MET A 3 6.00 43.77 5.39
C MET A 3 7.06 43.91 6.49
N GLU A 4 7.43 45.15 6.79
CA GLU A 4 7.89 45.53 8.13
C GLU A 4 6.78 46.40 8.72
N GLY A 5 6.18 45.93 9.82
CA GLY A 5 5.23 46.69 10.62
C GLY A 5 3.76 46.32 10.41
N SER A 6 3.31 45.23 11.02
CA SER A 6 1.91 45.09 11.45
C SER A 6 1.87 44.31 12.76
N SER A 7 1.11 44.89 13.68
CA SER A 7 0.90 44.57 15.09
C SER A 7 0.58 43.11 15.41
N ASN A 8 0.90 42.72 16.65
CA ASN A 8 0.36 41.60 17.45
C ASN A 8 -1.18 41.61 17.56
N GLY A 9 -1.90 41.61 16.44
CA GLY A 9 -3.32 41.30 16.38
C GLY A 9 -3.49 39.78 16.33
N SER A 10 -4.27 39.21 17.24
CA SER A 10 -4.67 37.80 17.14
C SER A 10 -5.36 37.58 15.80
N LEU A 11 -4.73 36.82 14.90
CA LEU A 11 -5.34 36.44 13.61
C LEU A 11 -6.73 35.85 13.87
N ARG A 12 -7.73 36.36 13.17
CA ARG A 12 -9.13 35.95 13.27
C ARG A 12 -9.28 34.56 12.67
N LEU A 13 -10.08 33.75 13.34
CA LEU A 13 -10.49 32.46 12.81
C LEU A 13 -11.55 32.69 11.73
N VAL A 14 -11.28 32.21 10.50
CA VAL A 14 -12.21 32.33 9.37
C VAL A 14 -12.55 30.95 8.83
N LEU A 15 -13.82 30.75 8.46
CA LEU A 15 -14.24 29.57 7.72
C LEU A 15 -13.89 29.76 6.25
N LEU A 16 -12.96 28.95 5.74
CA LEU A 16 -12.75 28.80 4.30
C LEU A 16 -13.60 27.64 3.81
N HIS A 17 -14.80 27.97 3.30
CA HIS A 17 -15.72 27.04 2.64
C HIS A 17 -15.80 27.38 1.15
N GLY A 18 -15.20 26.57 0.29
CA GLY A 18 -15.01 26.86 -1.14
C GLY A 18 -13.79 26.16 -1.70
N ASN A 19 -13.08 26.77 -2.65
CA ASN A 19 -11.91 26.15 -3.30
C ASN A 19 -10.68 27.04 -3.18
N LEU A 20 -9.53 26.41 -2.95
CA LEU A 20 -8.22 27.03 -3.05
C LEU A 20 -7.56 26.64 -4.37
N ASP A 21 -7.18 27.64 -5.16
CA ASP A 21 -6.27 27.50 -6.29
C ASP A 21 -4.86 27.83 -5.80
N VAL A 22 -3.95 26.85 -5.82
CA VAL A 22 -2.63 26.93 -5.19
C VAL A 22 -1.54 26.52 -6.19
N TRP A 23 -0.57 27.40 -6.39
CA TRP A 23 0.65 27.13 -7.14
C TRP A 23 1.87 27.16 -6.21
N VAL A 24 2.60 26.05 -6.13
CA VAL A 24 3.91 25.98 -5.47
C VAL A 24 4.98 25.99 -6.56
N LYS A 25 5.71 27.10 -6.70
CA LYS A 25 6.57 27.35 -7.87
C LYS A 25 7.99 26.86 -7.65
N GLU A 26 8.72 27.47 -6.73
CA GLU A 26 10.13 27.18 -6.45
C GLU A 26 10.51 27.64 -5.03
N ALA A 27 11.59 27.11 -4.47
CA ALA A 27 12.24 27.68 -3.30
C ALA A 27 13.70 28.04 -3.63
N LYS A 28 14.28 28.95 -2.85
CA LYS A 28 15.68 29.38 -3.01
C LYS A 28 16.39 29.35 -1.67
N ASN A 29 17.69 29.06 -1.70
CA ASN A 29 18.61 29.09 -0.55
C ASN A 29 18.13 28.30 0.67
N LEU A 30 17.53 27.12 0.47
CA LEU A 30 17.15 26.24 1.58
C LEU A 30 18.37 25.82 2.41
N PRO A 31 18.24 25.62 3.73
CA PRO A 31 19.31 25.02 4.51
C PRO A 31 19.42 23.54 4.16
N ASN A 32 20.64 23.07 3.89
CA ASN A 32 20.92 21.64 3.86
C ASN A 32 20.71 21.01 5.24
N MET A 33 19.68 20.15 5.33
CA MET A 33 19.20 19.47 6.52
C MET A 33 19.68 18.01 6.65
N ASP A 34 20.39 17.47 5.65
CA ASP A 34 21.01 16.16 5.68
C ASP A 34 21.98 16.04 6.86
N ARG A 35 21.81 15.00 7.67
CA ARG A 35 22.67 14.75 8.86
C ARG A 35 24.10 14.35 8.49
N PHE A 36 24.37 13.93 7.25
CA PHE A 36 25.63 13.31 6.83
C PHE A 36 26.66 14.28 6.21
N ARG A 37 26.73 15.52 6.71
CA ARG A 37 27.69 16.55 6.30
C ARG A 37 29.16 16.12 6.38
N ARG A 38 29.49 15.16 7.26
CA ARG A 38 30.89 14.77 7.50
C ARG A 38 31.52 13.93 6.39
N TYR A 39 30.69 13.33 5.52
CA TYR A 39 31.16 12.32 4.57
C TYR A 39 30.67 12.54 3.14
N LYS A 40 29.56 13.26 2.91
CA LYS A 40 29.11 13.65 1.57
C LYS A 40 29.58 15.07 1.22
N LYS A 41 30.53 15.20 0.28
CA LYS A 41 31.07 16.52 -0.13
C LYS A 41 30.04 17.39 -0.89
N ASN A 42 28.96 16.80 -1.41
CA ASN A 42 27.95 17.46 -2.28
C ASN A 42 26.46 17.09 -1.97
N SER A 43 26.14 16.44 -0.84
CA SER A 43 24.72 16.15 -0.50
C SER A 43 24.03 17.41 -0.02
N THR A 44 22.84 17.69 -0.52
CA THR A 44 21.96 18.75 0.00
C THR A 44 20.55 18.21 0.19
N SER A 45 19.67 18.96 0.82
CA SER A 45 18.31 18.50 1.12
C SER A 45 17.58 18.00 -0.13
N ASP A 46 16.66 17.07 0.10
CA ASP A 46 15.67 16.51 -0.80
C ASP A 46 14.28 17.17 -0.54
N PRO A 47 14.08 18.46 -0.89
CA PRO A 47 12.92 19.20 -0.43
C PRO A 47 11.60 18.86 -1.13
N PHE A 48 10.52 18.95 -0.36
CA PHE A 48 9.15 19.00 -0.83
C PHE A 48 8.29 19.92 0.04
N VAL A 49 7.12 20.32 -0.46
CA VAL A 49 6.20 21.21 0.24
C VAL A 49 4.89 20.49 0.54
N THR A 50 4.45 20.60 1.78
CA THR A 50 3.11 20.22 2.23
C THR A 50 2.26 21.47 2.41
N VAL A 51 1.09 21.51 1.77
CA VAL A 51 0.08 22.56 2.01
C VAL A 51 -0.91 22.05 3.03
N SER A 52 -1.15 22.80 4.11
CA SER A 52 -2.10 22.44 5.15
C SER A 52 -2.94 23.60 5.65
N ILE A 53 -4.14 23.28 6.11
CA ILE A 53 -5.11 24.21 6.69
C ILE A 53 -5.65 23.58 7.98
N ALA A 54 -5.59 24.29 9.11
CA ALA A 54 -6.01 23.76 10.42
C ALA A 54 -5.41 22.38 10.77
N GLY A 55 -4.17 22.10 10.34
CA GLY A 55 -3.52 20.80 10.54
C GLY A 55 -3.83 19.76 9.44
N ALA A 56 -4.95 19.88 8.73
CA ALA A 56 -5.31 19.02 7.61
C ALA A 56 -4.39 19.25 6.40
N LYS A 57 -3.79 18.19 5.87
CA LYS A 57 -2.96 18.23 4.66
C LYS A 57 -3.87 18.26 3.43
N ILE A 58 -3.77 19.32 2.62
CA ILE A 58 -4.59 19.53 1.42
C ILE A 58 -3.80 19.40 0.11
N GLY A 59 -2.47 19.38 0.19
CA GLY A 59 -1.61 19.18 -0.99
C GLY A 59 -0.19 18.79 -0.60
N THR A 60 0.50 18.05 -1.47
CA THR A 60 1.93 17.73 -1.32
C THR A 60 2.60 17.78 -2.68
N THR A 61 3.74 18.47 -2.79
CA THR A 61 4.53 18.44 -4.02
C THR A 61 5.31 17.13 -4.14
N PHE A 62 5.84 16.85 -5.33
CA PHE A 62 6.90 15.85 -5.46
C PHE A 62 8.17 16.29 -4.73
N VAL A 63 9.03 15.32 -4.40
CA VAL A 63 10.36 15.52 -3.82
C VAL A 63 11.35 15.88 -4.94
N VAL A 64 12.15 16.93 -4.73
CA VAL A 64 13.28 17.29 -5.59
C VAL A 64 14.54 16.88 -4.86
N ASP A 65 15.35 16.00 -5.44
CA ASP A 65 16.49 15.46 -4.69
C ASP A 65 17.73 16.36 -4.81
N ASN A 66 18.41 16.58 -3.69
CA ASN A 66 19.71 17.24 -3.57
C ASN A 66 19.75 18.63 -4.22
N ASP A 67 18.74 19.44 -3.92
CA ASP A 67 18.66 20.82 -4.42
C ASP A 67 18.23 21.80 -3.32
N GLU A 68 19.11 22.74 -2.96
CA GLU A 68 18.75 23.85 -2.07
C GLU A 68 17.87 24.93 -2.77
N ASN A 69 17.66 24.83 -4.08
CA ASN A 69 16.88 25.75 -4.91
C ASN A 69 15.83 25.03 -5.79
N PRO A 70 14.97 24.18 -5.19
CA PRO A 70 14.08 23.30 -5.93
C PRO A 70 13.02 24.05 -6.73
N VAL A 71 12.66 23.51 -7.90
CA VAL A 71 11.58 24.01 -8.76
C VAL A 71 10.51 22.95 -8.93
N TRP A 72 9.31 23.19 -8.39
CA TRP A 72 8.18 22.26 -8.46
C TRP A 72 7.18 22.60 -9.57
N LYS A 73 6.80 23.89 -9.68
CA LYS A 73 5.74 24.39 -10.57
C LYS A 73 4.46 23.54 -10.51
N GLN A 74 4.06 23.15 -9.31
CA GLN A 74 2.95 22.24 -9.09
C GLN A 74 1.68 23.01 -8.70
N HIS A 75 0.58 22.63 -9.33
CA HIS A 75 -0.75 23.22 -9.15
C HIS A 75 -1.66 22.30 -8.34
N PHE A 76 -2.43 22.87 -7.41
CA PHE A 76 -3.46 22.20 -6.64
C PHE A 76 -4.73 23.03 -6.69
N TYR A 77 -5.84 22.41 -7.05
CA TYR A 77 -7.18 23.00 -6.98
C TYR A 77 -8.02 22.18 -6.02
N VAL A 78 -8.21 22.68 -4.80
CA VAL A 78 -8.64 21.84 -3.67
C VAL A 78 -9.88 22.43 -2.98
N PRO A 79 -10.96 21.66 -2.82
CA PRO A 79 -12.09 22.07 -1.99
C PRO A 79 -11.69 22.10 -0.51
N VAL A 80 -12.11 23.13 0.19
CA VAL A 80 -11.86 23.36 1.63
C VAL A 80 -13.15 23.71 2.35
N ALA A 81 -13.26 23.24 3.60
CA ALA A 81 -14.34 23.56 4.52
C ALA A 81 -13.79 23.64 5.96
N HIS A 82 -12.80 24.50 6.18
CA HIS A 82 -12.01 24.51 7.43
C HIS A 82 -12.04 25.88 8.11
N HIS A 83 -12.18 25.88 9.43
CA HIS A 83 -11.89 27.05 10.25
C HIS A 83 -10.37 27.16 10.43
N ALA A 84 -9.77 28.20 9.86
CA ALA A 84 -8.34 28.41 9.97
C ALA A 84 -7.99 29.89 10.06
N LYS A 85 -6.88 30.18 10.74
CA LYS A 85 -6.24 31.50 10.78
C LYS A 85 -5.23 31.69 9.65
N VAL A 86 -4.63 30.58 9.20
CA VAL A 86 -3.51 30.56 8.26
C VAL A 86 -3.58 29.30 7.40
N VAL A 87 -3.32 29.43 6.10
CA VAL A 87 -2.92 28.34 5.21
C VAL A 87 -1.40 28.20 5.26
N LYS A 88 -0.89 27.03 5.66
CA LYS A 88 0.53 26.78 5.89
C LYS A 88 1.14 25.99 4.73
N PHE A 89 2.26 26.47 4.24
CA PHE A 89 3.14 25.80 3.29
C PHE A 89 4.37 25.33 4.06
N VAL A 90 4.42 24.06 4.41
CA VAL A 90 5.48 23.45 5.21
C VAL A 90 6.52 22.84 4.26
N VAL A 91 7.71 23.45 4.23
CA VAL A 91 8.86 22.94 3.49
C VAL A 91 9.53 21.87 4.36
N LYS A 92 9.75 20.70 3.78
CA LYS A 92 10.32 19.53 4.45
C LYS A 92 11.42 18.93 3.60
N ASP A 93 12.33 18.24 4.27
CA ASP A 93 13.39 17.43 3.69
C ASP A 93 12.98 15.96 3.75
N SER A 94 13.08 15.24 2.64
CA SER A 94 12.67 13.83 2.56
C SER A 94 13.84 12.88 2.83
N ASP A 95 14.15 12.66 4.10
CA ASP A 95 15.16 11.68 4.50
C ASP A 95 14.63 10.24 4.53
N ARG A 96 15.53 9.25 4.41
CA ARG A 96 15.18 7.81 4.48
C ARG A 96 14.44 7.37 5.75
N PHE A 97 14.59 8.14 6.84
CA PHE A 97 13.99 7.84 8.13
C PHE A 97 12.70 8.62 8.40
N GLY A 98 12.31 9.52 7.49
CA GLY A 98 11.10 10.32 7.60
C GLY A 98 11.33 11.78 7.22
N ALA A 99 10.24 12.48 6.92
CA ALA A 99 10.30 13.86 6.49
C ALA A 99 10.68 14.82 7.65
N LYS A 100 11.77 15.56 7.49
CA LYS A 100 12.26 16.55 8.48
C LYS A 100 11.75 17.95 8.14
N PHE A 101 11.39 18.71 9.15
CA PHE A 101 10.93 20.10 8.97
C PHE A 101 12.09 21.04 8.61
N ILE A 102 11.97 21.80 7.51
CA ILE A 102 12.90 22.88 7.15
C ILE A 102 12.37 24.22 7.65
N GLY A 103 11.09 24.50 7.37
CA GLY A 103 10.45 25.76 7.69
C GLY A 103 9.03 25.82 7.12
N ASN A 104 8.33 26.92 7.35
CA ASN A 104 7.02 27.14 6.76
C ASN A 104 6.79 28.58 6.30
N VAL A 105 5.83 28.74 5.40
CA VAL A 105 5.23 30.01 5.04
C VAL A 105 3.76 29.95 5.43
N GLY A 106 3.26 30.97 6.11
CA GLY A 106 1.86 31.11 6.47
C GLY A 106 1.20 32.24 5.68
N ILE A 107 0.09 31.94 5.00
CA ILE A 107 -0.78 32.94 4.37
C ILE A 107 -2.02 33.13 5.26
N PRO A 108 -2.25 34.32 5.83
CA PRO A 108 -3.44 34.60 6.64
C PRO A 108 -4.73 34.36 5.84
N THR A 109 -5.68 33.66 6.44
CA THR A 109 -6.96 33.34 5.77
C THR A 109 -7.82 34.56 5.53
N GLU A 110 -7.70 35.60 6.37
CA GLU A 110 -8.39 36.88 6.18
C GLU A 110 -8.02 37.56 4.86
N GLU A 111 -6.74 37.47 4.44
CA GLU A 111 -6.28 38.05 3.18
C GLU A 111 -6.89 37.32 1.97
N LEU A 112 -7.07 36.00 2.09
CA LEU A 112 -7.68 35.15 1.07
C LEU A 112 -9.16 35.47 0.85
N CYS A 113 -9.87 35.91 1.89
CA CYS A 113 -11.29 36.27 1.79
C CYS A 113 -11.56 37.49 0.89
N SER A 114 -10.53 38.24 0.50
CA SER A 114 -10.67 39.30 -0.50
C SER A 114 -10.95 38.77 -1.92
N GLY A 115 -10.72 37.48 -2.17
CA GLY A 115 -10.85 36.84 -3.49
C GLY A 115 -9.71 37.15 -4.47
N ASN A 116 -8.78 38.02 -4.10
CA ASN A 116 -7.62 38.35 -4.93
C ASN A 116 -6.58 37.22 -4.89
N THR A 117 -5.83 37.06 -5.98
CA THR A 117 -4.67 36.17 -6.01
C THR A 117 -3.53 36.78 -5.19
N ILE A 118 -3.08 36.05 -4.17
CA ILE A 118 -1.87 36.35 -3.40
C ILE A 118 -0.71 35.64 -4.06
N GLU A 119 0.23 36.39 -4.65
CA GLU A 119 1.40 35.84 -5.34
C GLU A 119 2.67 36.58 -4.92
N GLY A 120 3.76 35.83 -4.71
CA GLY A 120 5.04 36.45 -4.43
C GLY A 120 6.13 35.50 -3.97
N LEU A 121 7.19 36.10 -3.42
CA LEU A 121 8.28 35.42 -2.73
C LEU A 121 8.13 35.65 -1.23
N PHE A 122 7.99 34.57 -0.48
CA PHE A 122 7.75 34.60 0.96
C PHE A 122 8.94 34.03 1.73
N PRO A 123 9.40 34.69 2.81
CA PRO A 123 10.48 34.16 3.62
C PRO A 123 10.05 32.85 4.31
N ILE A 124 10.91 31.84 4.27
CA ILE A 124 10.65 30.56 4.93
C ILE A 124 11.05 30.68 6.40
N LEU A 125 10.09 30.48 7.30
CA LEU A 125 10.27 30.68 8.74
C LEU A 125 10.49 29.34 9.47
N ASP A 126 11.41 29.34 10.43
CA ASP A 126 11.64 28.22 11.34
C ASP A 126 10.58 28.17 12.47
N SER A 127 10.74 27.23 13.40
CA SER A 127 9.83 27.08 14.56
C SER A 127 9.84 28.27 15.52
N SER A 128 10.86 29.14 15.45
CA SER A 128 10.96 30.36 16.25
C SER A 128 10.33 31.58 15.56
N GLY A 129 9.82 31.42 14.34
CA GLY A 129 9.27 32.50 13.52
C GLY A 129 10.33 33.37 12.84
N LYS A 130 11.59 32.92 12.80
CA LYS A 130 12.70 33.63 12.13
C LYS A 130 13.00 32.98 10.78
N PRO A 131 13.61 33.71 9.82
CA PRO A 131 14.03 33.10 8.56
C PRO A 131 14.97 31.90 8.79
N CYS A 132 14.66 30.74 8.24
CA CYS A 132 15.39 29.49 8.49
C CYS A 132 16.85 29.52 7.96
N LYS A 133 17.10 30.29 6.91
CA LYS A 133 18.43 30.64 6.38
C LYS A 133 18.33 32.00 5.69
N LYS A 134 19.41 32.78 5.71
CA LYS A 134 19.43 34.10 5.05
C LYS A 134 19.17 33.94 3.55
N GLY A 135 18.13 34.59 3.06
CA GLY A 135 17.71 34.51 1.65
C GLY A 135 16.84 33.28 1.31
N ALA A 136 16.45 32.47 2.30
CA ALA A 136 15.56 31.34 2.10
C ALA A 136 14.12 31.81 1.84
N VAL A 137 13.62 31.58 0.63
CA VAL A 137 12.29 32.03 0.20
C VAL A 137 11.55 30.95 -0.58
N LEU A 138 10.22 30.97 -0.49
CA LEU A 138 9.30 30.13 -1.26
C LEU A 138 8.49 31.03 -2.20
N SER A 139 8.48 30.70 -3.48
CA SER A 139 7.61 31.33 -4.48
C SER A 139 6.32 30.54 -4.61
N LEU A 140 5.19 31.21 -4.39
CA LEU A 140 3.85 30.61 -4.50
C LEU A 140 2.82 31.61 -4.99
N ALA A 141 1.69 31.10 -5.48
CA ALA A 141 0.47 31.85 -5.69
C ALA A 141 -0.72 31.10 -5.07
N ILE A 142 -1.66 31.82 -4.47
CA ILE A 142 -2.86 31.24 -3.88
C ILE A 142 -4.05 32.17 -4.08
N GLN A 143 -5.21 31.59 -4.41
CA GLN A 143 -6.48 32.30 -4.51
C GLN A 143 -7.59 31.47 -3.85
N TYR A 144 -8.51 32.13 -3.17
CA TYR A 144 -9.69 31.50 -2.58
C TYR A 144 -10.95 31.93 -3.34
N THR A 145 -11.75 30.95 -3.75
CA THR A 145 -13.08 31.16 -4.29
C THR A 145 -14.10 30.61 -3.30
N PRO A 146 -14.95 31.45 -2.69
CA PRO A 146 -15.95 30.99 -1.74
C PRO A 146 -17.05 30.18 -2.45
N VAL A 147 -17.68 29.25 -1.72
CA VAL A 147 -18.66 28.32 -2.29
C VAL A 147 -19.85 29.05 -2.92
N GLU A 148 -20.22 30.22 -2.40
CA GLU A 148 -21.32 31.04 -2.91
C GLU A 148 -21.02 31.62 -4.29
N MET A 149 -19.76 31.75 -4.68
CA MET A 149 -19.37 32.18 -6.03
C MET A 149 -19.35 31.03 -7.05
N MET A 150 -19.54 29.79 -6.60
CA MET A 150 -19.54 28.63 -7.48
C MET A 150 -20.94 28.35 -8.03
N LYS A 151 -21.09 28.51 -9.35
CA LYS A 151 -22.36 28.31 -10.07
C LYS A 151 -23.03 26.96 -9.76
N PHE A 152 -22.23 25.90 -9.65
CA PHE A 152 -22.72 24.53 -9.38
C PHE A 152 -23.49 24.43 -8.05
N TYR A 153 -23.07 25.17 -7.02
CA TYR A 153 -23.69 25.09 -5.69
C TYR A 153 -25.04 25.82 -5.61
N GLN A 154 -25.22 26.87 -6.41
CA GLN A 154 -26.46 27.66 -6.39
C GLN A 154 -27.61 27.01 -7.19
N MET A 155 -27.28 26.26 -8.25
CA MET A 155 -28.28 25.84 -9.24
C MET A 155 -28.52 24.32 -9.27
N GLY A 156 -27.78 23.54 -8.47
CA GLY A 156 -27.79 22.09 -8.58
C GLY A 156 -27.34 21.64 -9.97
N VAL A 157 -27.88 20.51 -10.44
CA VAL A 157 -27.64 20.01 -11.80
C VAL A 157 -28.51 20.83 -12.77
N GLY A 158 -28.00 21.98 -13.22
CA GLY A 158 -28.67 22.80 -14.25
C GLY A 158 -28.67 22.15 -15.64
N ASN A 159 -29.33 22.79 -16.61
CA ASN A 159 -29.51 22.26 -17.98
C ASN A 159 -28.19 22.01 -18.75
N GLU A 160 -27.10 22.68 -18.36
CA GLU A 160 -25.77 22.56 -18.98
C GLU A 160 -24.76 21.97 -17.97
N CYS A 161 -25.02 20.77 -17.45
CA CYS A 161 -24.08 20.08 -16.57
C CYS A 161 -22.92 19.45 -17.37
N GLU A 162 -21.69 19.90 -17.10
CA GLU A 162 -20.45 19.35 -17.67
C GLU A 162 -19.86 18.19 -16.84
N GLY A 163 -20.47 17.88 -15.69
CA GLY A 163 -20.00 16.89 -14.73
C GLY A 163 -19.02 17.46 -13.69
N VAL A 164 -18.47 16.58 -12.87
CA VAL A 164 -17.45 16.90 -11.88
C VAL A 164 -16.12 17.17 -12.63
N PRO A 165 -15.52 18.36 -12.48
CA PRO A 165 -14.27 18.69 -13.14
C PRO A 165 -13.06 18.01 -12.48
N GLY A 166 -11.95 17.90 -13.22
CA GLY A 166 -10.69 17.39 -12.67
C GLY A 166 -10.67 15.88 -12.36
N THR A 167 -11.62 15.12 -12.90
CA THR A 167 -11.68 13.65 -12.79
C THR A 167 -11.07 12.97 -14.00
N TYR A 168 -10.64 11.71 -13.84
CA TYR A 168 -10.06 10.93 -14.94
C TYR A 168 -11.07 10.60 -16.03
N PHE A 169 -12.25 10.10 -15.64
CA PHE A 169 -13.34 9.84 -16.59
C PHE A 169 -14.25 11.07 -16.71
N PRO A 170 -14.65 11.46 -17.94
CA PRO A 170 -15.57 12.56 -18.17
C PRO A 170 -17.02 12.14 -17.90
N LEU A 171 -17.94 13.10 -17.82
CA LEU A 171 -19.38 12.84 -17.84
C LEU A 171 -19.77 12.18 -19.17
N ARG A 172 -20.48 11.05 -19.09
CA ARG A 172 -21.08 10.36 -20.23
C ARG A 172 -22.57 10.66 -20.30
N LYS A 173 -23.02 11.17 -21.44
CA LYS A 173 -24.44 11.47 -21.70
C LYS A 173 -25.12 10.32 -22.44
N GLY A 174 -26.44 10.20 -22.32
CA GLY A 174 -27.24 9.25 -23.08
C GLY A 174 -27.06 7.79 -22.67
N GLY A 175 -27.21 7.49 -21.37
CA GLY A 175 -27.24 6.12 -20.83
C GLY A 175 -28.52 5.82 -20.04
N ARG A 176 -28.56 4.68 -19.37
CA ARG A 176 -29.61 4.28 -18.42
C ARG A 176 -28.96 3.72 -17.16
N VAL A 177 -29.57 4.02 -16.01
CA VAL A 177 -29.17 3.45 -14.72
C VAL A 177 -30.36 2.74 -14.10
N THR A 178 -30.18 1.49 -13.72
CA THR A 178 -31.12 0.79 -12.85
C THR A 178 -30.58 0.86 -11.43
N LEU A 179 -31.39 1.37 -10.50
CA LEU A 179 -31.04 1.44 -9.08
C LEU A 179 -31.60 0.23 -8.35
N TYR A 180 -30.76 -0.39 -7.52
CA TYR A 180 -31.11 -1.55 -6.73
C TYR A 180 -31.09 -1.23 -5.23
N GLN A 181 -32.20 -1.55 -4.58
CA GLN A 181 -32.30 -1.63 -3.13
C GLN A 181 -32.13 -3.09 -2.71
N ASP A 182 -31.08 -3.37 -1.95
CA ASP A 182 -30.66 -4.70 -1.53
C ASP A 182 -30.40 -5.66 -2.70
N ALA A 183 -30.11 -6.92 -2.40
CA ALA A 183 -29.84 -7.94 -3.42
C ALA A 183 -31.11 -8.35 -4.18
N HIS A 184 -32.27 -8.26 -3.53
CA HIS A 184 -33.54 -8.69 -4.08
C HIS A 184 -34.74 -7.92 -3.49
N VAL A 185 -35.67 -7.50 -4.36
CA VAL A 185 -36.97 -6.95 -3.96
C VAL A 185 -38.08 -7.82 -4.54
N GLU A 186 -38.96 -8.30 -3.67
CA GLU A 186 -40.14 -9.07 -4.06
C GLU A 186 -41.24 -8.14 -4.62
N ASP A 187 -41.87 -8.54 -5.72
CA ASP A 187 -42.92 -7.74 -6.36
C ASP A 187 -44.08 -7.47 -5.40
N GLY A 188 -44.55 -6.22 -5.35
CA GLY A 188 -45.68 -5.81 -4.52
C GLY A 188 -45.42 -5.74 -3.01
N THR A 189 -44.17 -5.92 -2.57
CA THR A 189 -43.82 -5.80 -1.13
C THR A 189 -43.57 -4.36 -0.67
N LEU A 190 -43.21 -3.48 -1.59
CA LEU A 190 -43.00 -2.06 -1.33
C LEU A 190 -44.18 -1.24 -1.87
N PRO A 191 -44.48 -0.07 -1.25
CA PRO A 191 -45.55 0.81 -1.72
C PRO A 191 -45.25 1.32 -3.14
N SER A 192 -46.32 1.50 -3.94
CA SER A 192 -46.24 2.13 -5.26
C SER A 192 -45.78 3.59 -5.09
N VAL A 193 -44.75 3.99 -5.83
CA VAL A 193 -44.29 5.38 -5.91
C VAL A 193 -44.60 5.91 -7.30
N ASP A 194 -45.39 6.97 -7.37
CA ASP A 194 -45.73 7.64 -8.63
C ASP A 194 -44.58 8.57 -9.03
N LEU A 195 -44.23 8.53 -10.32
CA LEU A 195 -43.19 9.34 -10.96
C LEU A 195 -43.85 10.33 -11.94
N ASP A 196 -43.04 11.22 -12.51
CA ASP A 196 -43.51 12.16 -13.52
C ASP A 196 -44.07 11.43 -14.77
N GLY A 197 -44.94 12.11 -15.51
CA GLY A 197 -45.62 11.51 -16.67
C GLY A 197 -46.63 10.39 -16.33
N GLY A 198 -46.98 10.21 -15.05
CA GLY A 198 -47.90 9.16 -14.59
C GLY A 198 -47.28 7.77 -14.53
N MET A 199 -45.94 7.69 -14.59
CA MET A 199 -45.18 6.45 -14.48
C MET A 199 -45.17 5.94 -13.03
N LYS A 200 -44.91 4.65 -12.85
CA LYS A 200 -44.73 4.05 -11.52
C LYS A 200 -43.30 3.55 -11.38
N TYR A 201 -42.70 3.79 -10.22
CA TYR A 201 -41.39 3.26 -9.91
C TYR A 201 -41.42 1.72 -9.84
N ILE A 202 -40.48 1.09 -10.55
CA ILE A 202 -40.31 -0.35 -10.59
C ILE A 202 -39.00 -0.68 -9.87
N HIS A 203 -39.08 -1.47 -8.79
CA HIS A 203 -37.90 -1.92 -8.07
C HIS A 203 -37.15 -2.98 -8.90
N GLY A 204 -35.85 -2.74 -9.14
CA GLY A 204 -34.98 -3.72 -9.79
C GLY A 204 -34.64 -4.90 -8.87
N LYS A 205 -34.15 -6.00 -9.44
CA LYS A 205 -33.83 -7.24 -8.72
C LYS A 205 -32.35 -7.59 -8.90
N CYS A 206 -31.48 -6.87 -8.18
CA CYS A 206 -30.04 -6.83 -8.41
C CYS A 206 -29.39 -8.18 -8.75
N TRP A 207 -29.53 -9.18 -7.88
CA TRP A 207 -28.86 -10.47 -8.07
C TRP A 207 -29.51 -11.32 -9.17
N GLU A 208 -30.81 -11.13 -9.43
CA GLU A 208 -31.49 -11.79 -10.56
C GLU A 208 -31.02 -11.18 -11.89
N ASP A 209 -31.04 -9.85 -12.00
CA ASP A 209 -30.57 -9.12 -13.17
C ASP A 209 -29.08 -9.43 -13.46
N MET A 210 -28.26 -9.52 -12.42
CA MET A 210 -26.86 -9.93 -12.53
C MET A 210 -26.71 -11.38 -13.00
N ALA A 211 -27.50 -12.31 -12.45
CA ALA A 211 -27.47 -13.71 -12.86
C ALA A 211 -27.87 -13.87 -14.33
N ASP A 212 -28.92 -13.16 -14.76
CA ASP A 212 -29.39 -13.19 -16.14
C ASP A 212 -28.39 -12.56 -17.09
N ALA A 213 -27.75 -11.45 -16.69
CA ALA A 213 -26.70 -10.82 -17.47
C ALA A 213 -25.48 -11.76 -17.64
N ILE A 214 -25.06 -12.48 -16.60
CA ILE A 214 -23.99 -13.49 -16.66
C ILE A 214 -24.38 -14.66 -17.57
N ARG A 215 -25.62 -15.18 -17.44
CA ARG A 215 -26.13 -16.29 -18.26
C ARG A 215 -26.17 -15.91 -19.75
N GLN A 216 -26.54 -14.67 -20.06
CA GLN A 216 -26.69 -14.21 -21.43
C GLN A 216 -25.39 -13.70 -22.07
N ALA A 217 -24.32 -13.51 -21.29
CA ALA A 217 -23.03 -13.02 -21.78
C ALA A 217 -22.42 -13.97 -22.81
N LYS A 218 -21.93 -13.45 -23.94
CA LYS A 218 -21.38 -14.28 -25.04
C LYS A 218 -19.88 -14.11 -25.23
N ASN A 219 -19.28 -13.06 -24.69
CA ASN A 219 -17.89 -12.69 -24.94
C ASN A 219 -17.09 -12.54 -23.65
N LEU A 220 -17.56 -11.75 -22.69
CA LEU A 220 -16.82 -11.46 -21.46
C LEU A 220 -17.70 -11.41 -20.21
N ILE A 221 -17.11 -11.86 -19.10
CA ILE A 221 -17.61 -11.69 -17.74
C ILE A 221 -16.42 -11.31 -16.85
N TYR A 222 -16.32 -10.04 -16.49
CA TYR A 222 -15.24 -9.50 -15.65
C TYR A 222 -15.79 -9.10 -14.29
N ILE A 223 -15.20 -9.61 -13.20
CA ILE A 223 -15.70 -9.40 -11.84
C ILE A 223 -14.58 -8.85 -10.95
N THR A 224 -14.84 -7.72 -10.29
CA THR A 224 -14.03 -7.29 -9.14
C THR A 224 -14.83 -7.42 -7.85
N GLY A 225 -14.17 -7.86 -6.78
CA GLY A 225 -14.77 -7.93 -5.46
C GLY A 225 -13.74 -7.79 -4.36
N TRP A 226 -14.17 -7.20 -3.24
CA TRP A 226 -13.41 -7.28 -1.99
C TRP A 226 -13.38 -8.73 -1.50
N SER A 227 -14.47 -9.47 -1.71
CA SER A 227 -14.54 -10.91 -1.55
C SER A 227 -15.55 -11.50 -2.52
N VAL A 228 -15.15 -12.51 -3.28
CA VAL A 228 -16.07 -13.32 -4.11
C VAL A 228 -16.20 -14.69 -3.45
N TYR A 229 -17.42 -15.17 -3.20
CA TYR A 229 -17.66 -16.48 -2.59
C TYR A 229 -18.38 -17.39 -3.58
N HIS A 230 -17.62 -18.30 -4.21
CA HIS A 230 -18.14 -19.14 -5.30
C HIS A 230 -19.40 -19.96 -4.97
N PRO A 231 -19.70 -20.40 -3.72
CA PRO A 231 -20.91 -21.14 -3.41
C PRO A 231 -22.21 -20.34 -3.36
N VAL A 232 -22.17 -18.99 -3.41
CA VAL A 232 -23.41 -18.20 -3.32
C VAL A 232 -24.35 -18.51 -4.48
N ARG A 233 -25.65 -18.49 -4.18
CA ARG A 233 -26.71 -18.53 -5.19
C ARG A 233 -27.28 -17.14 -5.38
N LEU A 234 -27.21 -16.64 -6.61
CA LEU A 234 -27.74 -15.34 -6.99
C LEU A 234 -29.28 -15.31 -6.99
N VAL A 235 -29.90 -16.40 -7.43
CA VAL A 235 -31.34 -16.57 -7.47
C VAL A 235 -31.74 -17.65 -6.45
N ARG A 236 -32.74 -17.35 -5.60
CA ARG A 236 -33.13 -18.22 -4.46
C ARG A 236 -34.62 -18.58 -4.41
N ARG A 237 -35.33 -18.51 -5.53
CA ARG A 237 -36.77 -18.88 -5.61
C ARG A 237 -36.96 -20.40 -5.58
N ASN A 238 -38.11 -20.85 -5.07
CA ASN A 238 -38.44 -22.28 -4.94
C ASN A 238 -38.55 -23.07 -6.27
N ASN A 239 -38.47 -22.42 -7.44
CA ASN A 239 -38.62 -23.01 -8.78
C ASN A 239 -37.54 -22.54 -9.79
N ASP A 240 -36.32 -22.23 -9.35
CA ASP A 240 -35.24 -21.88 -10.29
C ASP A 240 -34.83 -23.12 -11.12
N PRO A 241 -34.94 -23.09 -12.46
CA PRO A 241 -34.50 -24.20 -13.34
C PRO A 241 -32.98 -24.46 -13.28
N THR A 242 -32.21 -23.51 -12.76
CA THR A 242 -30.75 -23.53 -12.67
C THR A 242 -30.32 -23.43 -11.20
N ASN A 243 -30.46 -24.51 -10.44
CA ASN A 243 -30.13 -24.57 -9.01
C ASN A 243 -28.59 -24.51 -8.70
N GLY A 244 -27.83 -23.78 -9.52
CA GLY A 244 -26.37 -23.72 -9.53
C GLY A 244 -25.79 -22.60 -8.68
N THR A 245 -24.55 -22.78 -8.22
CA THR A 245 -23.80 -21.73 -7.52
C THR A 245 -23.21 -20.73 -8.53
N LEU A 246 -22.82 -19.53 -8.08
CA LEU A 246 -22.08 -18.56 -8.89
C LEU A 246 -20.84 -19.21 -9.52
N GLY A 247 -20.12 -20.03 -8.75
CA GLY A 247 -18.93 -20.73 -9.21
C GLY A 247 -19.21 -21.67 -10.38
N ASP A 248 -20.31 -22.42 -10.31
CA ASP A 248 -20.70 -23.35 -11.37
C ASP A 248 -21.14 -22.61 -12.62
N LEU A 249 -21.95 -21.55 -12.46
CA LEU A 249 -22.37 -20.68 -13.55
C LEU A 249 -21.17 -20.09 -14.31
N LEU A 250 -20.18 -19.55 -13.59
CA LEU A 250 -18.97 -18.99 -14.20
C LEU A 250 -18.12 -20.04 -14.92
N LYS A 251 -18.04 -21.27 -14.39
CA LYS A 251 -17.36 -22.38 -15.07
C LYS A 251 -18.08 -22.79 -16.34
N GLU A 252 -19.39 -22.90 -16.30
CA GLU A 252 -20.24 -23.23 -17.46
C GLU A 252 -20.06 -22.19 -18.58
N ARG A 253 -20.23 -20.90 -18.29
CA ARG A 253 -20.01 -19.83 -19.28
C ARG A 253 -18.59 -19.86 -19.85
N SER A 254 -17.60 -20.13 -19.01
CA SER A 254 -16.21 -20.22 -19.46
C SER A 254 -15.94 -21.43 -20.36
N GLN A 255 -16.62 -22.56 -20.14
CA GLN A 255 -16.56 -23.75 -21.01
C GLN A 255 -17.24 -23.51 -22.37
N GLU A 256 -18.26 -22.67 -22.41
CA GLU A 256 -18.90 -22.21 -23.66
C GLU A 256 -18.06 -21.20 -24.45
N GLY A 257 -16.89 -20.81 -23.94
CA GLY A 257 -15.96 -19.91 -24.62
C GLY A 257 -16.04 -18.44 -24.18
N VAL A 258 -16.88 -18.10 -23.19
CA VAL A 258 -16.92 -16.76 -22.61
C VAL A 258 -15.65 -16.50 -21.81
N ARG A 259 -15.03 -15.33 -21.99
CA ARG A 259 -13.84 -14.95 -21.23
C ARG A 259 -14.23 -14.51 -19.81
N VAL A 260 -13.88 -15.32 -18.82
CA VAL A 260 -14.21 -15.04 -17.41
C VAL A 260 -12.97 -14.66 -16.60
N LEU A 261 -12.92 -13.43 -16.09
CA LEU A 261 -11.79 -12.87 -15.34
C LEU A 261 -12.24 -12.32 -13.99
N LEU A 262 -11.58 -12.74 -12.90
CA LEU A 262 -11.87 -12.31 -11.53
C LEU A 262 -10.66 -11.61 -10.90
N LEU A 263 -10.86 -10.39 -10.43
CA LEU A 263 -9.93 -9.65 -9.57
C LEU A 263 -10.48 -9.61 -8.15
N VAL A 264 -9.88 -10.41 -7.27
CA VAL A 264 -10.28 -10.51 -5.86
C VAL A 264 -9.18 -9.91 -4.98
N TRP A 265 -9.53 -9.21 -3.92
CA TRP A 265 -8.55 -8.68 -2.98
C TRP A 265 -7.75 -9.80 -2.27
N ASP A 266 -6.45 -9.58 -2.08
CA ASP A 266 -5.56 -10.44 -1.28
C ASP A 266 -5.69 -10.04 0.18
N ASP A 267 -6.31 -10.89 0.99
CA ASP A 267 -6.27 -10.73 2.44
C ASP A 267 -4.93 -11.28 2.96
N PRO A 268 -3.96 -10.42 3.34
CA PRO A 268 -2.63 -10.87 3.75
C PRO A 268 -2.65 -11.73 5.04
N THR A 269 -3.78 -11.74 5.76
CA THR A 269 -4.00 -12.55 6.96
C THR A 269 -4.61 -13.93 6.65
N SER A 270 -5.14 -14.14 5.44
CA SER A 270 -5.64 -15.43 4.94
C SER A 270 -4.50 -16.22 4.30
N ARG A 271 -3.87 -17.17 5.02
CA ARG A 271 -2.79 -18.01 4.45
C ARG A 271 -3.17 -19.49 4.32
N SER A 272 -2.74 -20.11 3.22
CA SER A 272 -2.64 -21.56 3.08
C SER A 272 -1.18 -22.00 3.13
N PHE A 273 -0.80 -22.80 4.13
CA PHE A 273 0.53 -23.38 4.24
C PHE A 273 0.42 -24.89 4.49
N LEU A 274 1.06 -25.71 3.64
CA LEU A 274 1.08 -27.17 3.76
C LEU A 274 -0.31 -27.82 3.93
N GLY A 275 -1.33 -27.32 3.22
CA GLY A 275 -2.69 -27.88 3.25
C GLY A 275 -3.56 -27.39 4.42
N TYR A 276 -3.01 -26.66 5.39
CA TYR A 276 -3.78 -26.00 6.45
C TYR A 276 -4.22 -24.61 6.00
N ARG A 277 -5.52 -24.34 6.10
CA ARG A 277 -6.14 -23.05 5.75
C ARG A 277 -6.33 -22.23 7.04
N THR A 278 -5.77 -21.03 7.08
CA THR A 278 -6.11 -20.03 8.09
C THR A 278 -7.18 -19.09 7.52
N ARG A 279 -8.29 -18.94 8.23
CA ARG A 279 -9.35 -17.98 7.86
C ARG A 279 -8.82 -16.60 8.27
N GLY A 280 -8.64 -15.69 7.31
CA GLY A 280 -8.10 -14.38 7.62
C GLY A 280 -9.02 -13.57 8.51
N TYR A 281 -8.43 -12.56 9.16
CA TYR A 281 -9.06 -11.67 10.11
C TYR A 281 -10.26 -10.94 9.49
N MET A 282 -10.16 -10.60 8.20
CA MET A 282 -11.20 -9.93 7.42
C MET A 282 -12.27 -10.87 6.86
N LYS A 283 -12.17 -12.19 7.12
CA LYS A 283 -13.14 -13.22 6.75
C LYS A 283 -13.52 -13.20 5.24
N THR A 284 -12.57 -12.90 4.37
CA THR A 284 -12.71 -13.03 2.91
C THR A 284 -12.61 -14.49 2.45
N SER A 285 -13.08 -14.78 1.24
CA SER A 285 -13.02 -16.12 0.61
C SER A 285 -12.15 -16.14 -0.65
N ASP A 286 -11.19 -15.23 -0.75
CA ASP A 286 -10.32 -15.00 -1.90
C ASP A 286 -9.51 -16.24 -2.30
N GLU A 287 -8.78 -16.84 -1.36
CA GLU A 287 -7.95 -18.02 -1.63
C GLU A 287 -8.80 -19.29 -1.92
N GLU A 288 -9.94 -19.42 -1.24
CA GLU A 288 -10.89 -20.51 -1.49
C GLU A 288 -11.47 -20.43 -2.91
N THR A 289 -11.92 -19.24 -3.31
CA THR A 289 -12.44 -18.99 -4.65
C THR A 289 -11.37 -19.19 -5.72
N ARG A 290 -10.13 -18.72 -5.50
CA ARG A 290 -9.01 -19.00 -6.42
C ARG A 290 -8.76 -20.49 -6.57
N HIS A 291 -8.81 -21.25 -5.48
CA HIS A 291 -8.61 -22.70 -5.51
C HIS A 291 -9.71 -23.41 -6.29
N PHE A 292 -10.97 -23.01 -6.11
CA PHE A 292 -12.12 -23.58 -6.81
C PHE A 292 -11.99 -23.47 -8.34
N PHE A 293 -11.42 -22.38 -8.85
CA PHE A 293 -11.25 -22.14 -10.29
C PHE A 293 -9.92 -22.63 -10.88
N LYS A 294 -8.98 -23.15 -10.05
CA LYS A 294 -7.61 -23.49 -10.47
C LYS A 294 -7.52 -24.41 -11.70
N ASN A 295 -8.48 -25.32 -11.89
CA ASN A 295 -8.52 -26.27 -13.00
C ASN A 295 -9.63 -25.96 -14.01
N SER A 296 -10.03 -24.69 -14.13
CA SER A 296 -11.03 -24.22 -15.09
C SER A 296 -10.46 -23.14 -15.99
N SER A 297 -11.19 -22.78 -17.05
CA SER A 297 -10.85 -21.68 -17.94
C SER A 297 -11.07 -20.29 -17.33
N VAL A 298 -11.69 -20.22 -16.14
CA VAL A 298 -11.88 -18.99 -15.37
C VAL A 298 -10.53 -18.55 -14.78
N GLN A 299 -10.13 -17.31 -15.03
CA GLN A 299 -8.86 -16.78 -14.52
C GLN A 299 -9.10 -15.91 -13.28
N VAL A 300 -8.40 -16.23 -12.19
CA VAL A 300 -8.51 -15.50 -10.92
C VAL A 300 -7.15 -14.92 -10.52
N ILE A 301 -7.11 -13.61 -10.29
CA ILE A 301 -5.97 -12.90 -9.73
C ILE A 301 -6.35 -12.37 -8.35
N ILE A 302 -5.57 -12.79 -7.35
CA ILE A 302 -5.60 -12.23 -6.00
C ILE A 302 -4.67 -11.00 -5.98
N CYS A 303 -5.17 -9.85 -5.56
CA CYS A 303 -4.50 -8.56 -5.70
C CYS A 303 -4.21 -7.91 -4.33
N PRO A 304 -2.94 -7.77 -3.91
CA PRO A 304 -2.59 -7.02 -2.70
C PRO A 304 -2.64 -5.51 -2.96
N ARG A 305 -2.95 -4.73 -1.91
CA ARG A 305 -2.86 -3.27 -1.95
C ARG A 305 -1.50 -2.84 -1.40
N SER A 306 -0.74 -2.11 -2.21
CA SER A 306 0.54 -1.53 -1.81
C SER A 306 0.28 -0.09 -1.36
N GLY A 307 0.85 0.34 -0.23
CA GLY A 307 0.80 1.74 0.21
C GLY A 307 1.35 2.70 -0.83
N GLY A 308 0.77 3.90 -0.91
CA GLY A 308 1.09 4.91 -1.91
C GLY A 308 2.56 5.33 -1.99
N ARG A 309 2.92 5.97 -3.10
CA ARG A 309 4.28 6.48 -3.38
C ARG A 309 4.69 7.52 -2.33
N GLY A 310 5.74 7.21 -1.56
CA GLY A 310 6.32 8.12 -0.55
C GLY A 310 6.63 7.49 0.81
N LEU A 311 6.32 6.21 1.02
CA LEU A 311 6.64 5.50 2.26
C LEU A 311 8.10 5.04 2.25
N HIS A 312 9.05 5.91 2.58
CA HIS A 312 10.47 5.55 2.68
C HIS A 312 10.81 4.70 3.93
N SER A 313 9.89 4.61 4.91
CA SER A 313 10.04 3.75 6.09
C SER A 313 9.44 2.35 5.85
N PHE A 314 10.29 1.32 6.03
CA PHE A 314 9.92 -0.10 5.96
C PHE A 314 8.78 -0.48 6.94
N VAL A 315 8.72 0.17 8.10
CA VAL A 315 7.69 -0.05 9.13
C VAL A 315 6.31 0.38 8.60
N LYS A 316 6.21 1.59 8.03
CA LYS A 316 4.94 2.08 7.48
C LYS A 316 4.50 1.34 6.21
N LYS A 317 5.42 0.79 5.41
CA LYS A 317 5.05 -0.07 4.26
C LYS A 317 4.34 -1.36 4.70
N THR A 318 4.78 -1.95 5.81
CA THR A 318 4.23 -3.22 6.34
C THR A 318 2.85 -2.99 6.98
N GLU A 319 2.68 -1.89 7.70
CA GLU A 319 1.41 -1.46 8.29
C GLU A 319 0.33 -1.17 7.22
N VAL A 320 0.69 -0.40 6.18
CA VAL A 320 -0.24 0.00 5.11
C VAL A 320 -0.68 -1.17 4.22
N GLN A 321 0.14 -2.21 4.05
CA GLN A 321 -0.27 -3.43 3.33
C GLN A 321 -1.33 -4.24 4.09
N THR A 322 -1.46 -4.04 5.40
CA THR A 322 -2.39 -4.79 6.26
C THR A 322 -3.74 -4.09 6.42
N ILE A 323 -3.79 -2.76 6.28
CA ILE A 323 -4.98 -1.92 6.58
C ILE A 323 -5.78 -1.53 5.34
N TYR A 324 -5.14 -1.39 4.16
CA TYR A 324 -5.84 -0.91 2.96
C TYR A 324 -6.30 -2.08 2.07
N THR A 325 -7.58 -2.08 1.67
CA THR A 325 -8.18 -3.15 0.85
C THR A 325 -8.52 -2.70 -0.56
N HIS A 326 -8.59 -3.62 -1.53
CA HIS A 326 -9.26 -3.35 -2.81
C HIS A 326 -10.76 -3.54 -2.63
N HIS A 327 -11.51 -2.43 -2.55
CA HIS A 327 -12.92 -2.44 -2.14
C HIS A 327 -13.93 -2.27 -3.29
N GLN A 328 -13.47 -2.26 -4.54
CA GLN A 328 -14.34 -2.18 -5.72
C GLN A 328 -15.16 -3.47 -5.88
N LYS A 329 -16.43 -3.31 -6.26
CA LYS A 329 -17.39 -4.38 -6.46
C LYS A 329 -18.07 -4.15 -7.80
N THR A 330 -17.63 -4.89 -8.80
CA THR A 330 -18.13 -4.74 -10.16
C THR A 330 -18.38 -6.08 -10.82
N VAL A 331 -19.43 -6.14 -11.63
CA VAL A 331 -19.67 -7.24 -12.58
C VAL A 331 -19.89 -6.60 -13.94
N ILE A 332 -19.03 -6.89 -14.91
CA ILE A 332 -19.05 -6.30 -16.25
C ILE A 332 -19.28 -7.44 -17.23
N VAL A 333 -20.29 -7.30 -18.08
CA VAL A 333 -20.63 -8.31 -19.08
C VAL A 333 -20.98 -7.66 -20.41
N ASP A 334 -20.89 -8.44 -21.48
CA ASP A 334 -21.54 -8.07 -22.74
C ASP A 334 -23.01 -8.51 -22.73
N ALA A 335 -23.93 -7.59 -23.03
CA ALA A 335 -25.37 -7.82 -23.09
C ALA A 335 -25.92 -7.62 -24.51
N GLU A 336 -27.13 -8.09 -24.76
CA GLU A 336 -27.82 -7.89 -26.04
C GLU A 336 -28.20 -6.42 -26.26
N ALA A 337 -28.04 -5.95 -27.49
CA ALA A 337 -28.43 -4.63 -27.96
C ALA A 337 -29.36 -4.76 -29.17
N ALA A 338 -29.86 -3.63 -29.68
CA ALA A 338 -30.71 -3.62 -30.86
C ALA A 338 -30.00 -4.24 -32.09
N GLN A 339 -30.80 -4.76 -33.03
CA GLN A 339 -30.33 -5.29 -34.32
C GLN A 339 -29.34 -6.47 -34.21
N GLY A 340 -29.43 -7.27 -33.14
CA GLY A 340 -28.57 -8.45 -32.95
C GLY A 340 -27.11 -8.11 -32.60
N ARG A 341 -26.82 -6.85 -32.30
CA ARG A 341 -25.53 -6.40 -31.76
C ARG A 341 -25.47 -6.62 -30.25
N ARG A 342 -24.31 -6.37 -29.66
CA ARG A 342 -24.07 -6.45 -28.22
C ARG A 342 -23.44 -5.17 -27.71
N LYS A 343 -23.62 -4.90 -26.43
CA LYS A 343 -23.10 -3.73 -25.72
C LYS A 343 -22.51 -4.13 -24.38
N ILE A 344 -21.74 -3.25 -23.75
CA ILE A 344 -21.23 -3.49 -22.40
C ILE A 344 -22.23 -2.95 -21.38
N VAL A 345 -22.49 -3.74 -20.34
CA VAL A 345 -23.22 -3.32 -19.15
C VAL A 345 -22.37 -3.61 -17.91
N ALA A 346 -22.47 -2.75 -16.91
CA ALA A 346 -21.67 -2.87 -15.69
C ALA A 346 -22.53 -2.70 -14.44
N PHE A 347 -22.39 -3.62 -13.50
CA PHE A 347 -22.95 -3.50 -12.16
C PHE A 347 -21.92 -2.89 -11.24
N VAL A 348 -22.29 -1.86 -10.48
CA VAL A 348 -21.41 -1.15 -9.54
C VAL A 348 -22.20 -0.75 -8.29
N GLY A 349 -21.62 -0.96 -7.10
CA GLY A 349 -22.24 -0.55 -5.84
C GLY A 349 -21.59 -1.14 -4.59
N GLY A 350 -22.36 -1.21 -3.50
CA GLY A 350 -21.90 -1.72 -2.19
C GLY A 350 -22.02 -3.23 -2.02
N LEU A 351 -22.93 -3.88 -2.76
CA LEU A 351 -23.09 -5.34 -2.76
C LEU A 351 -21.93 -6.06 -3.42
N ASP A 352 -21.22 -6.88 -2.63
CA ASP A 352 -20.26 -7.85 -3.14
C ASP A 352 -20.92 -9.20 -3.42
N VAL A 353 -20.34 -10.00 -4.31
CA VAL A 353 -20.91 -11.30 -4.70
C VAL A 353 -20.42 -12.40 -3.76
N CYS A 354 -20.77 -12.28 -2.47
CA CYS A 354 -20.32 -13.19 -1.43
C CYS A 354 -21.32 -13.47 -0.30
N LYS A 355 -20.88 -14.29 0.67
CA LYS A 355 -21.71 -14.77 1.78
C LYS A 355 -22.32 -13.60 2.58
N GLY A 356 -23.59 -13.73 2.94
CA GLY A 356 -24.34 -12.81 3.80
C GLY A 356 -24.95 -11.60 3.11
N ARG A 357 -24.68 -11.40 1.80
CA ARG A 357 -25.12 -10.19 1.05
C ARG A 357 -26.50 -10.32 0.43
N PHE A 358 -27.03 -11.54 0.32
CA PHE A 358 -28.40 -11.72 -0.12
C PHE A 358 -29.37 -11.30 0.98
N ASP A 359 -30.16 -10.29 0.72
CA ASP A 359 -31.27 -9.89 1.58
C ASP A 359 -32.37 -9.21 0.77
N THR A 360 -33.49 -8.98 1.46
CA THR A 360 -34.63 -8.23 0.96
C THR A 360 -34.93 -7.07 1.91
N PRO A 361 -35.70 -6.05 1.50
CA PRO A 361 -36.08 -4.93 2.38
C PRO A 361 -36.79 -5.32 3.69
N LYS A 362 -37.29 -6.57 3.79
CA LYS A 362 -37.89 -7.11 5.02
C LYS A 362 -36.87 -7.40 6.13
N HIS A 363 -35.59 -7.59 5.78
CA HIS A 363 -34.47 -7.83 6.70
C HIS A 363 -34.77 -8.79 7.87
N PRO A 364 -35.26 -10.01 7.60
CA PRO A 364 -35.66 -10.94 8.64
C PRO A 364 -34.48 -11.42 9.49
N LEU A 365 -34.64 -11.37 10.81
CA LEU A 365 -33.61 -11.79 11.77
C LEU A 365 -33.59 -13.32 12.00
N PHE A 366 -34.77 -13.96 12.00
CA PHE A 366 -34.93 -15.37 12.40
C PHE A 366 -35.74 -16.21 11.41
N THR A 367 -36.71 -15.61 10.72
CA THR A 367 -37.75 -16.35 9.98
C THR A 367 -37.24 -17.01 8.70
N THR A 368 -36.08 -16.59 8.19
CA THR A 368 -35.48 -17.10 6.96
C THR A 368 -34.28 -18.01 7.17
N LEU A 369 -33.88 -18.26 8.43
CA LEU A 369 -32.73 -19.09 8.78
C LEU A 369 -32.82 -20.51 8.22
N LYS A 370 -34.03 -21.06 8.10
CA LYS A 370 -34.27 -22.41 7.56
C LYS A 370 -34.66 -22.42 6.07
N THR A 371 -34.73 -21.25 5.43
CA THR A 371 -35.15 -21.07 4.04
C THR A 371 -34.10 -20.30 3.25
N LEU A 372 -34.32 -19.01 2.96
CA LEU A 372 -33.47 -18.17 2.09
C LEU A 372 -32.02 -18.03 2.59
N HIS A 373 -31.81 -18.11 3.91
CA HIS A 373 -30.51 -17.91 4.55
C HIS A 373 -29.90 -19.18 5.12
N LYS A 374 -30.48 -20.36 4.86
CA LYS A 374 -30.00 -21.64 5.41
C LYS A 374 -28.54 -21.91 5.07
N ASP A 375 -28.17 -21.78 3.79
CA ASP A 375 -26.79 -22.01 3.34
C ASP A 375 -25.97 -20.70 3.28
N ASP A 376 -26.52 -19.60 3.82
CA ASP A 376 -25.96 -18.25 3.73
C ASP A 376 -26.07 -17.49 5.07
N PHE A 377 -26.08 -18.21 6.19
CA PHE A 377 -26.09 -17.58 7.51
C PHE A 377 -24.84 -16.73 7.71
N TYR A 378 -25.06 -15.49 8.12
CA TYR A 378 -24.01 -14.50 8.36
C TYR A 378 -24.34 -13.69 9.61
N ASN A 379 -23.43 -13.70 10.57
CA ASN A 379 -23.41 -12.82 11.73
C ASN A 379 -21.98 -12.72 12.22
N ASN A 380 -21.42 -11.52 12.26
CA ASN A 380 -20.06 -11.28 12.75
C ASN A 380 -20.02 -10.54 14.09
N CYS A 381 -21.17 -10.14 14.63
CA CYS A 381 -21.28 -9.39 15.88
C CYS A 381 -21.47 -10.32 17.09
N PHE A 382 -22.14 -11.47 16.91
CA PHE A 382 -22.47 -12.40 17.98
C PHE A 382 -22.04 -13.84 17.67
N GLY A 383 -21.69 -14.60 18.71
CA GLY A 383 -21.37 -16.03 18.61
C GLY A 383 -22.61 -16.93 18.45
N THR A 384 -23.50 -16.60 17.52
CA THR A 384 -24.76 -17.30 17.28
C THR A 384 -24.67 -18.26 16.09
N THR A 385 -25.52 -19.27 16.06
CA THR A 385 -25.56 -20.28 14.99
C THR A 385 -26.75 -20.06 14.04
N GLU A 386 -26.76 -20.77 12.91
CA GLU A 386 -27.89 -20.78 11.97
C GLU A 386 -29.18 -21.37 12.55
N ASP A 387 -29.08 -22.14 13.64
CA ASP A 387 -30.23 -22.69 14.35
C ASP A 387 -30.82 -21.71 15.38
N ASP A 388 -29.97 -20.88 15.99
CA ASP A 388 -30.34 -20.00 17.10
C ASP A 388 -30.66 -18.55 16.64
N GLY A 389 -29.95 -18.05 15.63
CA GLY A 389 -30.02 -16.65 15.21
C GLY A 389 -29.62 -15.63 16.30
N PRO A 390 -29.82 -14.33 16.07
CA PRO A 390 -30.27 -13.72 14.82
C PRO A 390 -29.18 -13.78 13.74
N ARG A 391 -29.56 -13.81 12.46
CA ARG A 391 -28.62 -13.39 11.40
C ARG A 391 -28.39 -11.89 11.49
N GLN A 392 -27.31 -11.40 10.90
CA GLN A 392 -27.10 -9.98 10.63
C GLN A 392 -27.73 -9.64 9.27
N PRO A 393 -28.86 -8.89 9.21
CA PRO A 393 -29.43 -8.43 7.95
C PRO A 393 -28.44 -7.55 7.18
N TRP A 394 -28.59 -7.53 5.86
CA TRP A 394 -27.70 -6.79 4.97
C TRP A 394 -28.49 -5.81 4.13
N HIS A 395 -28.58 -4.57 4.61
CA HIS A 395 -29.09 -3.47 3.81
C HIS A 395 -27.95 -2.87 2.97
N ASP A 396 -28.17 -2.69 1.67
CA ASP A 396 -27.15 -2.16 0.77
C ASP A 396 -27.78 -1.60 -0.52
N LEU A 397 -26.99 -0.87 -1.31
CA LEU A 397 -27.40 -0.31 -2.58
C LEU A 397 -26.45 -0.73 -3.71
N HIS A 398 -27.03 -0.93 -4.89
CA HIS A 398 -26.27 -1.26 -6.08
C HIS A 398 -26.88 -0.61 -7.32
N SER A 399 -26.17 -0.64 -8.44
CA SER A 399 -26.66 -0.11 -9.70
C SER A 399 -26.24 -0.96 -10.87
N MET A 400 -27.02 -0.94 -11.95
CA MET A 400 -26.60 -1.37 -13.28
C MET A 400 -26.51 -0.15 -14.18
N ILE A 401 -25.35 0.00 -14.82
CA ILE A 401 -25.05 1.06 -15.79
C ILE A 401 -25.11 0.45 -17.18
N ASP A 402 -25.97 1.01 -18.01
CA ASP A 402 -26.16 0.66 -19.42
C ASP A 402 -25.93 1.90 -20.29
N GLY A 403 -24.93 1.87 -21.17
CA GLY A 403 -24.52 3.02 -21.99
C GLY A 403 -23.04 3.34 -21.85
N PRO A 404 -22.59 4.54 -22.28
CA PRO A 404 -21.16 4.81 -22.47
C PRO A 404 -20.34 4.75 -21.17
N ALA A 405 -20.95 5.07 -20.02
CA ALA A 405 -20.27 4.98 -18.72
C ALA A 405 -19.89 3.54 -18.31
N ALA A 406 -20.56 2.52 -18.85
CA ALA A 406 -20.21 1.12 -18.58
C ALA A 406 -18.80 0.77 -19.14
N TYR A 407 -18.37 1.45 -20.20
CA TYR A 407 -17.05 1.28 -20.79
C TYR A 407 -15.94 1.93 -19.96
N ASP A 408 -16.26 2.99 -19.20
CA ASP A 408 -15.32 3.56 -18.23
C ASP A 408 -15.07 2.58 -17.06
N VAL A 409 -16.13 1.88 -16.60
CA VAL A 409 -16.01 0.79 -15.61
C VAL A 409 -15.18 -0.38 -16.17
N LEU A 410 -15.35 -0.72 -17.45
CA LEU A 410 -14.52 -1.72 -18.13
C LEU A 410 -13.05 -1.29 -18.21
N ALA A 411 -12.77 -0.06 -18.65
CA ALA A 411 -11.41 0.48 -18.73
C ALA A 411 -10.71 0.46 -17.36
N ASN A 412 -11.46 0.75 -16.29
CA ASN A 412 -10.96 0.62 -14.92
C ASN A 412 -10.55 -0.83 -14.59
N PHE A 413 -11.39 -1.81 -14.91
CA PHE A 413 -11.07 -3.22 -14.71
C PHE A 413 -9.81 -3.62 -15.50
N GLU A 414 -9.73 -3.27 -16.78
CA GLU A 414 -8.62 -3.61 -17.66
C GLU A 414 -7.29 -3.04 -17.13
N GLN A 415 -7.29 -1.78 -16.70
CA GLN A 415 -6.12 -1.15 -16.09
C GLN A 415 -5.67 -1.89 -14.83
N ARG A 416 -6.60 -2.26 -13.94
CA ARG A 416 -6.28 -3.01 -12.72
C ARG A 416 -5.83 -4.44 -13.00
N TRP A 417 -6.41 -5.08 -14.00
CA TRP A 417 -6.02 -6.43 -14.44
C TRP A 417 -4.57 -6.45 -14.89
N LEU A 418 -4.19 -5.52 -15.77
CA LEU A 418 -2.82 -5.39 -16.26
C LEU A 418 -1.84 -5.24 -15.09
N GLN A 419 -2.11 -4.30 -14.17
CA GLN A 419 -1.24 -4.04 -13.02
C GLN A 419 -1.11 -5.23 -12.06
N ALA A 420 -2.23 -5.91 -11.77
CA ALA A 420 -2.22 -7.07 -10.89
C ALA A 420 -1.53 -8.27 -11.55
N SER A 421 -1.71 -8.46 -12.85
CA SER A 421 -1.06 -9.52 -13.61
C SER A 421 0.46 -9.34 -13.68
N GLU A 422 0.95 -8.12 -13.87
CA GLU A 422 2.38 -7.80 -13.94
C GLU A 422 3.11 -8.09 -12.62
N LYS A 423 2.49 -7.78 -11.47
CA LYS A 423 3.07 -8.09 -10.15
C LYS A 423 3.26 -9.60 -9.92
N ARG A 424 2.35 -10.43 -10.42
CA ARG A 424 2.38 -11.90 -10.26
C ARG A 424 3.41 -12.60 -11.15
N HIS A 425 3.72 -12.02 -12.32
CA HIS A 425 4.67 -12.58 -13.29
C HIS A 425 6.13 -12.26 -12.97
N ARG A 426 6.42 -11.47 -11.92
CA ARG A 426 7.77 -11.26 -11.38
C ARG A 426 8.41 -12.50 -10.74
N ILE A 427 7.68 -13.63 -10.69
CA ILE A 427 8.10 -14.90 -10.08
C ILE A 427 8.08 -16.07 -11.12
N SER A 428 7.56 -15.89 -12.34
CA SER A 428 7.36 -16.96 -13.34
C SER A 428 7.73 -16.52 -14.78
N ILE A 429 8.48 -17.36 -15.49
CA ILE A 429 9.24 -17.06 -16.74
C ILE A 429 8.38 -16.95 -18.04
N HIS A 430 7.05 -17.03 -17.99
CA HIS A 430 6.21 -16.98 -19.20
C HIS A 430 5.24 -15.80 -19.20
N ARG A 431 5.45 -14.85 -20.12
CA ARG A 431 4.74 -13.56 -20.21
C ARG A 431 3.58 -13.51 -21.22
N SER A 432 3.40 -14.54 -22.03
CA SER A 432 2.50 -14.50 -23.19
C SER A 432 1.02 -14.76 -22.87
N SER A 433 0.54 -14.59 -21.64
CA SER A 433 -0.84 -14.98 -21.29
C SER A 433 -1.72 -13.91 -20.64
N SER A 434 -1.17 -12.78 -20.19
CA SER A 434 -1.93 -11.78 -19.41
C SER A 434 -2.61 -10.71 -20.27
N GLU A 435 -1.94 -10.17 -21.30
CA GLU A 435 -2.58 -9.31 -22.30
C GLU A 435 -3.57 -10.10 -23.17
N ASP A 436 -3.23 -11.35 -23.51
CA ASP A 436 -4.12 -12.29 -24.21
C ASP A 436 -5.37 -12.69 -23.40
N ALA A 437 -5.40 -12.34 -22.10
CA ALA A 437 -6.57 -12.57 -21.27
C ALA A 437 -7.68 -11.54 -21.52
N LEU A 438 -7.32 -10.27 -21.78
CA LEU A 438 -8.26 -9.20 -22.02
C LEU A 438 -8.74 -9.20 -23.47
N LEU A 439 -10.05 -9.02 -23.67
CA LEU A 439 -10.62 -8.91 -25.00
C LEU A 439 -10.52 -7.47 -25.51
N LYS A 440 -9.98 -7.29 -26.72
CA LYS A 440 -9.98 -5.99 -27.40
C LYS A 440 -11.34 -5.73 -28.01
N ILE A 441 -12.26 -5.15 -27.24
CA ILE A 441 -13.67 -4.97 -27.60
C ILE A 441 -13.86 -4.27 -28.96
N ASP A 442 -13.04 -3.27 -29.30
CA ASP A 442 -13.11 -2.54 -30.57
C ASP A 442 -12.80 -3.42 -31.80
N ARG A 443 -12.20 -4.60 -31.59
CA ARG A 443 -11.89 -5.56 -32.65
C ARG A 443 -12.97 -6.63 -32.81
N ILE A 444 -13.99 -6.63 -31.96
CA ILE A 444 -15.08 -7.62 -31.98
C ILE A 444 -16.26 -7.01 -32.77
N PRO A 445 -16.54 -7.47 -34.01
CA PRO A 445 -17.44 -6.75 -34.93
C PRO A 445 -18.89 -6.62 -34.46
N ASN A 446 -19.37 -7.51 -33.59
CA ASN A 446 -20.74 -7.51 -33.11
C ASN A 446 -20.94 -6.74 -31.79
N ILE A 447 -19.87 -6.25 -31.17
CA ILE A 447 -19.95 -5.38 -29.98
C ILE A 447 -19.96 -3.91 -30.42
N MET A 448 -20.80 -3.10 -29.80
CA MET A 448 -20.85 -1.66 -29.99
C MET A 448 -19.64 -1.00 -29.32
N GLY A 449 -18.93 -0.13 -30.03
CA GLY A 449 -17.87 0.67 -29.45
C GLY A 449 -18.43 1.84 -28.61
N LEU A 450 -17.55 2.49 -27.84
CA LEU A 450 -17.94 3.61 -26.95
C LEU A 450 -18.73 4.72 -27.67
N SER A 451 -18.29 5.10 -28.88
CA SER A 451 -18.95 6.15 -29.67
C SER A 451 -20.36 5.79 -30.15
N GLU A 452 -20.66 4.49 -30.24
CA GLU A 452 -21.97 3.98 -30.70
C GLU A 452 -22.91 3.66 -29.53
N ALA A 453 -22.38 3.55 -28.30
CA ALA A 453 -23.12 3.17 -27.10
C ALA A 453 -23.99 4.29 -26.51
N SER A 454 -24.02 5.48 -27.14
CA SER A 454 -24.88 6.59 -26.71
C SER A 454 -26.31 6.38 -27.20
N PHE A 455 -27.28 6.45 -26.28
CA PHE A 455 -28.68 6.61 -26.65
C PHE A 455 -28.86 8.03 -27.20
N VAL A 456 -29.16 8.15 -28.49
CA VAL A 456 -29.12 9.43 -29.24
C VAL A 456 -30.36 10.30 -28.98
N ASP A 457 -31.36 9.83 -28.23
CA ASP A 457 -32.53 10.67 -27.92
C ASP A 457 -32.29 11.50 -26.66
N GLU A 458 -31.75 12.71 -26.83
CA GLU A 458 -31.61 13.70 -25.75
C GLU A 458 -32.96 14.13 -25.15
N ASN A 459 -34.08 13.82 -25.81
CA ASN A 459 -35.42 14.11 -25.30
C ASN A 459 -36.06 12.93 -24.56
N ASP A 460 -35.39 11.79 -24.43
CA ASP A 460 -35.89 10.68 -23.62
C ASP A 460 -35.82 11.06 -22.13
N PRO A 461 -36.96 11.23 -21.44
CA PRO A 461 -36.98 11.61 -20.02
C PRO A 461 -36.36 10.54 -19.10
N GLU A 462 -36.18 9.31 -19.58
CA GLU A 462 -35.54 8.21 -18.86
C GLU A 462 -34.01 8.15 -19.09
N SER A 463 -33.44 9.10 -19.84
CA SER A 463 -32.01 9.18 -20.14
C SER A 463 -31.19 9.67 -18.95
N TRP A 464 -30.08 8.99 -18.67
CA TRP A 464 -29.15 9.32 -17.60
C TRP A 464 -27.84 9.88 -18.14
N HIS A 465 -27.27 10.83 -17.40
CA HIS A 465 -25.90 11.28 -17.57
C HIS A 465 -25.08 10.77 -16.39
N VAL A 466 -24.03 10.00 -16.65
CA VAL A 466 -23.29 9.21 -15.64
C VAL A 466 -21.81 9.51 -15.76
N GLN A 467 -21.16 9.75 -14.63
CA GLN A 467 -19.71 9.94 -14.55
C GLN A 467 -19.12 8.95 -13.55
N VAL A 468 -18.11 8.21 -13.98
CA VAL A 468 -17.39 7.25 -13.13
C VAL A 468 -16.30 7.99 -12.37
N ILE A 469 -16.26 7.85 -11.03
CA ILE A 469 -15.25 8.46 -10.17
C ILE A 469 -14.40 7.35 -9.54
N GLU A 470 -13.09 7.49 -9.62
CA GLU A 470 -12.14 6.53 -9.05
C GLU A 470 -11.16 7.19 -8.08
N LYS A 471 -10.81 6.46 -7.01
CA LYS A 471 -9.66 6.75 -6.15
C LYS A 471 -8.44 5.92 -6.63
N TYR A 472 -7.64 6.46 -7.54
CA TYR A 472 -6.47 5.80 -8.15
C TYR A 472 -5.21 6.68 -8.15
N GLU A 473 -4.03 6.06 -7.99
CA GLU A 473 -2.72 6.72 -8.14
C GLU A 473 -2.14 6.42 -9.55
N GLY A 474 -2.34 7.32 -10.52
CA GLY A 474 -1.97 7.19 -11.94
C GLY A 474 -0.54 6.71 -12.24
N THR A 475 -0.35 5.73 -13.14
CA THR A 475 0.95 5.36 -13.75
C THR A 475 0.90 5.58 -15.28
N LEU A 476 1.98 6.06 -15.90
CA LEU A 476 2.08 6.19 -17.36
C LEU A 476 2.29 4.81 -18.01
N ASN A 477 1.75 4.56 -19.22
CA ASN A 477 1.86 3.28 -19.92
C ASN A 477 2.42 3.44 -21.35
N GLY A 478 2.75 2.31 -22.00
CA GLY A 478 3.18 2.27 -23.41
C GLY A 478 4.68 2.10 -23.59
N THR A 479 5.17 2.19 -24.84
CA THR A 479 6.61 2.09 -25.13
C THR A 479 7.31 3.41 -24.86
N LEU A 480 8.48 3.36 -24.21
CA LEU A 480 9.31 4.54 -24.05
C LEU A 480 9.93 4.89 -25.41
N GLU A 481 9.43 5.92 -26.09
CA GLU A 481 10.00 6.42 -27.33
C GLU A 481 10.55 7.83 -27.15
N LEU A 482 11.88 7.92 -27.18
CA LEU A 482 12.57 9.20 -27.26
C LEU A 482 12.78 9.51 -28.74
N GLY A 483 12.01 10.47 -29.26
CA GLY A 483 12.04 10.93 -30.66
C GLY A 483 13.41 11.49 -31.09
N ASN A 484 13.44 12.33 -32.13
CA ASN A 484 14.72 12.82 -32.65
C ASN A 484 15.35 13.90 -31.74
N ILE A 485 16.00 13.46 -30.66
CA ILE A 485 16.66 14.33 -29.68
C ILE A 485 18.00 14.80 -30.25
N SER A 486 18.20 16.12 -30.24
CA SER A 486 19.47 16.75 -30.60
C SER A 486 20.55 16.45 -29.55
N SER A 487 21.81 16.34 -29.98
CA SER A 487 22.97 16.15 -29.08
C SER A 487 23.24 17.36 -28.16
N SER A 488 22.51 18.47 -28.33
CA SER A 488 22.56 19.67 -27.48
C SER A 488 21.46 19.71 -26.40
N SER A 489 20.90 18.55 -26.04
CA SER A 489 19.90 18.46 -24.98
C SER A 489 20.44 18.98 -23.64
N LYS A 490 19.66 19.84 -22.96
CA LYS A 490 19.95 20.37 -21.61
C LYS A 490 19.37 19.50 -20.49
N ILE A 491 18.87 18.30 -20.81
CA ILE A 491 18.25 17.42 -19.81
C ILE A 491 19.35 16.85 -18.92
N GLU A 492 19.25 17.14 -17.62
CA GLU A 492 20.18 16.70 -16.57
C GLU A 492 19.54 15.64 -15.64
N ASP A 493 18.23 15.72 -15.35
CA ASP A 493 17.51 14.75 -14.52
C ASP A 493 16.31 14.19 -15.32
N LEU A 494 16.27 12.87 -15.51
CA LEU A 494 15.18 12.16 -16.18
C LEU A 494 14.67 11.03 -15.28
N ARG A 495 13.46 11.21 -14.73
CA ARG A 495 12.80 10.22 -13.86
C ARG A 495 11.54 9.68 -14.52
N LEU A 496 11.62 8.44 -14.96
CA LEU A 496 10.54 7.69 -15.59
C LEU A 496 10.20 6.42 -14.78
N GLY A 497 10.82 6.25 -13.61
CA GLY A 497 10.60 5.13 -12.72
C GLY A 497 9.15 5.02 -12.23
N ASP A 498 8.75 3.82 -11.79
CA ASP A 498 7.41 3.52 -11.25
C ASP A 498 6.26 3.89 -12.21
N ASN A 499 6.51 3.66 -13.50
CA ASN A 499 5.51 3.71 -14.56
C ASN A 499 5.36 2.33 -15.21
N ASN A 500 4.30 2.14 -16.00
CA ASN A 500 4.00 0.94 -16.75
C ASN A 500 4.61 0.98 -18.17
N PHE A 501 5.81 1.52 -18.31
CA PHE A 501 6.50 1.55 -19.61
C PHE A 501 6.94 0.13 -20.00
N ILE A 502 6.74 -0.23 -21.27
CA ILE A 502 7.12 -1.53 -21.85
C ILE A 502 8.15 -1.36 -22.97
N GLY A 503 8.91 -2.42 -23.25
CA GLY A 503 9.88 -2.45 -24.35
C GLY A 503 11.30 -2.06 -23.95
N SER A 504 12.22 -2.13 -24.91
CA SER A 504 13.64 -1.94 -24.66
C SER A 504 13.99 -0.49 -24.31
N ILE A 505 15.06 -0.32 -23.53
CA ILE A 505 15.61 1.00 -23.25
C ILE A 505 16.05 1.65 -24.58
N PRO A 506 15.52 2.82 -24.96
CA PRO A 506 15.85 3.42 -26.24
C PRO A 506 17.33 3.78 -26.34
N ARG A 507 18.00 3.36 -27.42
CA ARG A 507 19.40 3.74 -27.69
C ARG A 507 19.60 5.25 -27.78
N SER A 508 18.56 6.02 -28.09
CA SER A 508 18.58 7.48 -28.10
C SER A 508 18.89 8.09 -26.73
N ILE A 509 18.72 7.36 -25.60
CA ILE A 509 19.19 7.80 -24.28
C ILE A 509 20.68 8.12 -24.30
N SER A 510 21.48 7.38 -25.08
CA SER A 510 22.93 7.64 -25.21
C SER A 510 23.28 9.02 -25.80
N LYS A 511 22.32 9.74 -26.40
CA LYS A 511 22.48 11.11 -26.91
C LYS A 511 22.34 12.17 -25.81
N LEU A 512 21.77 11.83 -24.65
CA LEU A 512 21.54 12.74 -23.53
C LEU A 512 22.79 12.86 -22.65
N VAL A 513 23.90 13.32 -23.25
CA VAL A 513 25.24 13.29 -22.63
C VAL A 513 25.39 14.14 -21.37
N ASN A 514 24.46 15.08 -21.13
CA ASN A 514 24.43 15.93 -19.94
C ASN A 514 23.64 15.33 -18.78
N LEU A 515 23.08 14.11 -18.92
CA LEU A 515 22.36 13.46 -17.83
C LEU A 515 23.26 13.28 -16.61
N TRP A 516 22.79 13.82 -15.51
CA TRP A 516 23.30 13.67 -14.16
C TRP A 516 22.53 12.57 -13.41
N ARG A 517 21.21 12.48 -13.59
CA ARG A 517 20.35 11.43 -13.01
C ARG A 517 19.47 10.78 -14.07
N LEU A 518 19.43 9.44 -14.06
CA LEU A 518 18.54 8.64 -14.90
C LEU A 518 17.85 7.57 -14.06
N ASP A 519 16.52 7.67 -13.97
CA ASP A 519 15.68 6.66 -13.32
C ASP A 519 14.72 6.04 -14.33
N LEU A 520 14.92 4.75 -14.60
CA LEU A 520 14.09 3.88 -15.43
C LEU A 520 13.57 2.69 -14.62
N SER A 521 13.47 2.85 -13.29
CA SER A 521 13.01 1.81 -12.39
C SER A 521 11.65 1.25 -12.81
N GLN A 522 11.50 -0.06 -12.76
CA GLN A 522 10.28 -0.78 -13.11
C GLN A 522 9.87 -0.70 -14.59
N LEU A 523 10.75 -0.19 -15.46
CA LEU A 523 10.58 -0.30 -16.90
C LEU A 523 10.57 -1.78 -17.30
N ASN A 524 9.49 -2.20 -17.93
CA ASN A 524 9.29 -3.56 -18.34
C ASN A 524 10.01 -3.84 -19.69
N THR A 525 11.26 -4.31 -19.64
CA THR A 525 12.06 -4.47 -20.87
C THR A 525 11.72 -5.69 -21.71
N GLN A 526 11.16 -6.75 -21.11
CA GLN A 526 10.77 -8.03 -21.74
C GLN A 526 11.87 -8.80 -22.49
N GLY A 527 13.05 -8.22 -22.64
CA GLY A 527 14.14 -8.73 -23.45
C GLY A 527 15.49 -8.42 -22.84
N SER A 528 16.53 -8.43 -23.66
CA SER A 528 17.87 -8.13 -23.21
C SER A 528 18.08 -6.64 -22.96
N VAL A 529 18.80 -6.34 -21.89
CA VAL A 529 19.21 -4.98 -21.56
C VAL A 529 20.68 -4.84 -21.94
N ASP A 530 20.93 -4.00 -22.95
CA ASP A 530 22.28 -3.62 -23.35
C ASP A 530 22.76 -2.47 -22.47
N LEU A 531 23.54 -2.77 -21.43
CA LEU A 531 24.09 -1.75 -20.52
C LEU A 531 25.13 -0.84 -21.19
N THR A 532 25.67 -1.22 -22.36
CA THR A 532 26.69 -0.42 -23.06
C THR A 532 26.12 0.89 -23.61
N ILE A 533 24.79 1.02 -23.72
CA ILE A 533 24.12 2.26 -24.13
C ILE A 533 24.42 3.43 -23.17
N PHE A 534 24.71 3.13 -21.90
CA PHE A 534 25.04 4.13 -20.89
C PHE A 534 26.50 4.60 -20.97
N SER A 535 27.36 3.92 -21.74
CA SER A 535 28.79 4.20 -21.81
C SER A 535 29.14 5.64 -22.24
N ARG A 536 28.24 6.34 -22.94
CA ARG A 536 28.40 7.74 -23.36
C ARG A 536 27.98 8.77 -22.30
N LEU A 537 27.28 8.36 -21.25
CA LEU A 537 26.75 9.24 -20.20
C LEU A 537 27.81 9.51 -19.13
N LYS A 538 28.88 10.22 -19.49
CA LYS A 538 30.05 10.41 -18.61
C LYS A 538 29.76 11.28 -17.37
N SER A 539 28.73 12.12 -17.44
CA SER A 539 28.28 12.99 -16.34
C SER A 539 27.33 12.29 -15.37
N LEU A 540 26.93 11.05 -15.66
CA LEU A 540 25.90 10.35 -14.90
C LEU A 540 26.40 10.03 -13.49
N ASN A 541 25.66 10.53 -12.51
CA ASN A 541 25.92 10.40 -11.09
C ASN A 541 24.96 9.41 -10.43
N GLY A 542 23.68 9.44 -10.81
CA GLY A 542 22.66 8.50 -10.34
C GLY A 542 22.07 7.66 -11.47
N LEU A 543 22.13 6.33 -11.33
CA LEU A 543 21.52 5.39 -12.26
C LEU A 543 20.60 4.41 -11.51
N TYR A 544 19.30 4.52 -11.77
CA TYR A 544 18.28 3.68 -11.15
C TYR A 544 17.62 2.81 -12.21
N LEU A 545 17.88 1.51 -12.12
CA LEU A 545 17.42 0.48 -13.03
C LEU A 545 16.81 -0.66 -12.23
N SER A 546 16.10 -0.36 -11.14
CA SER A 546 15.48 -1.40 -10.33
C SER A 546 14.37 -2.10 -11.13
N HIS A 547 14.19 -3.40 -10.91
CA HIS A 547 13.03 -4.18 -11.36
C HIS A 547 12.71 -4.13 -12.87
N LEU A 548 13.71 -4.19 -13.75
CA LEU A 548 13.53 -4.06 -15.20
C LEU A 548 12.81 -5.25 -15.87
N ASN A 549 12.60 -6.35 -15.15
CA ASN A 549 12.05 -7.60 -15.69
C ASN A 549 12.73 -8.05 -17.00
N THR A 550 14.06 -7.99 -16.99
CA THR A 550 14.99 -8.39 -18.05
C THR A 550 15.25 -9.90 -17.99
N THR A 551 15.47 -10.53 -19.16
CA THR A 551 15.93 -11.92 -19.26
C THR A 551 17.45 -12.06 -19.11
N THR A 552 18.17 -10.95 -19.23
CA THR A 552 19.64 -10.92 -19.16
C THR A 552 20.09 -10.67 -17.73
N THR A 553 21.05 -11.47 -17.27
CA THR A 553 21.78 -11.18 -16.04
C THR A 553 22.60 -9.90 -16.25
N LEU A 554 22.36 -8.89 -15.43
CA LEU A 554 23.07 -7.62 -15.47
C LEU A 554 24.47 -7.83 -14.90
N ASP A 555 25.48 -7.69 -15.75
CA ASP A 555 26.88 -7.77 -15.35
C ASP A 555 27.38 -6.37 -14.94
N LEU A 556 27.73 -6.21 -13.66
CA LEU A 556 28.32 -4.98 -13.14
C LEU A 556 29.61 -4.60 -13.88
N ASN A 557 30.37 -5.59 -14.35
CA ASN A 557 31.63 -5.36 -15.08
C ASN A 557 31.39 -4.74 -16.46
N ALA A 558 30.19 -4.88 -17.02
CA ALA A 558 29.83 -4.30 -18.31
C ALA A 558 29.54 -2.79 -18.26
N ILE A 559 29.21 -2.25 -17.08
CA ILE A 559 28.77 -0.85 -16.94
C ILE A 559 29.75 0.03 -16.16
N LEU A 560 30.30 -0.49 -15.06
CA LEU A 560 31.12 0.27 -14.12
C LEU A 560 32.40 0.88 -14.74
N PRO A 561 33.14 0.22 -15.66
CA PRO A 561 34.35 0.81 -16.24
C PRO A 561 34.10 2.13 -16.98
N TYR A 562 32.88 2.35 -17.47
CA TYR A 562 32.54 3.49 -18.32
C TYR A 562 32.00 4.69 -17.56
N LEU A 563 31.46 4.50 -16.34
CA LEU A 563 30.74 5.51 -15.56
C LEU A 563 31.55 5.98 -14.35
N LYS A 564 32.65 6.70 -14.60
CA LYS A 564 33.59 7.14 -13.54
C LYS A 564 33.00 8.16 -12.55
N SER A 565 31.97 8.88 -12.95
CA SER A 565 31.27 9.90 -12.13
C SER A 565 30.12 9.32 -11.31
N LEU A 566 29.85 8.01 -11.44
CA LEU A 566 28.72 7.35 -10.82
C LEU A 566 28.92 7.28 -9.31
N ASP A 567 27.87 7.66 -8.60
CA ASP A 567 27.83 7.83 -7.15
C ASP A 567 26.74 6.95 -6.53
N THR A 568 25.57 6.90 -7.20
CA THR A 568 24.43 6.06 -6.84
C THR A 568 24.10 5.07 -7.96
N LEU A 569 23.99 3.78 -7.59
CA LEU A 569 23.57 2.71 -8.47
C LEU A 569 22.49 1.84 -7.80
N ASP A 570 21.32 1.76 -8.42
CA ASP A 570 20.24 0.86 -8.01
C ASP A 570 19.94 -0.17 -9.09
N LEU A 571 20.15 -1.45 -8.78
CA LEU A 571 19.84 -2.59 -9.64
C LEU A 571 18.89 -3.57 -8.95
N SER A 572 18.22 -3.15 -7.88
CA SER A 572 17.39 -4.00 -7.05
C SER A 572 16.33 -4.77 -7.85
N GLY A 573 16.12 -6.04 -7.50
CA GLY A 573 15.14 -6.93 -8.10
C GLY A 573 15.40 -7.35 -9.54
N ASN A 574 16.62 -7.17 -10.05
CA ASN A 574 17.10 -7.77 -11.30
C ASN A 574 18.07 -8.92 -11.01
N HIS A 575 18.24 -9.86 -11.94
CA HIS A 575 19.32 -10.84 -11.83
C HIS A 575 20.67 -10.15 -12.08
N VAL A 576 21.54 -10.08 -11.08
CA VAL A 576 22.87 -9.45 -11.18
C VAL A 576 23.95 -10.51 -11.06
N SER A 577 24.91 -10.50 -11.99
CA SER A 577 26.12 -11.32 -11.89
C SER A 577 27.18 -10.56 -11.14
N THR A 578 27.79 -11.24 -10.18
CA THR A 578 28.96 -10.76 -9.42
C THR A 578 30.15 -11.69 -9.61
N GLU A 579 30.17 -12.50 -10.67
CA GLU A 579 31.19 -13.53 -10.86
C GLU A 579 32.61 -12.92 -10.86
N ASN A 580 33.48 -13.51 -10.02
CA ASN A 580 34.85 -13.16 -9.69
C ASN A 580 35.83 -13.27 -10.88
N SER A 581 35.52 -12.67 -12.01
CA SER A 581 36.41 -12.61 -13.18
C SER A 581 37.17 -11.29 -13.18
N SER A 582 38.30 -11.26 -12.46
CA SER A 582 39.23 -10.13 -12.31
C SER A 582 38.61 -8.84 -11.75
N LEU A 583 39.24 -8.26 -10.72
CA LEU A 583 38.95 -6.90 -10.28
C LEU A 583 38.78 -6.00 -11.50
N VAL A 584 37.60 -5.39 -11.67
CA VAL A 584 37.42 -4.29 -12.62
C VAL A 584 38.58 -3.34 -12.37
N SER A 585 39.39 -3.07 -13.39
CA SER A 585 40.48 -2.11 -13.25
C SER A 585 39.84 -0.74 -13.03
N ASP A 586 39.95 -0.23 -11.80
CA ASP A 586 39.49 1.10 -11.38
C ASP A 586 37.95 1.31 -11.48
N PRO A 587 37.13 0.66 -10.63
CA PRO A 587 35.69 0.91 -10.59
C PRO A 587 35.38 2.31 -10.01
N PRO A 588 34.23 2.93 -10.32
CA PRO A 588 33.81 4.17 -9.66
C PRO A 588 33.69 3.96 -8.16
N LEU A 589 33.98 5.01 -7.39
CA LEU A 589 33.82 5.02 -5.94
C LEU A 589 32.37 5.35 -5.59
N LEU A 590 31.54 4.30 -5.51
CA LEU A 590 30.11 4.41 -5.21
C LEU A 590 29.89 4.84 -3.76
N ARG A 591 28.94 5.75 -3.57
CA ARG A 591 28.39 6.12 -2.27
C ARG A 591 27.18 5.28 -1.90
N GLU A 592 26.38 4.92 -2.89
CA GLU A 592 25.14 4.17 -2.71
C GLU A 592 25.05 3.04 -3.72
N LEU A 593 24.89 1.82 -3.20
CA LEU A 593 24.67 0.63 -3.99
C LEU A 593 23.48 -0.15 -3.44
N ASN A 594 22.45 -0.31 -4.27
CA ASN A 594 21.29 -1.12 -3.97
C ASN A 594 21.22 -2.35 -4.90
N LEU A 595 21.36 -3.52 -4.29
CA LEU A 595 21.34 -4.85 -4.89
C LEU A 595 20.30 -5.75 -4.20
N SER A 596 19.27 -5.17 -3.60
CA SER A 596 18.23 -5.96 -2.93
C SER A 596 17.52 -6.88 -3.92
N GLY A 597 17.30 -8.15 -3.60
CA GLY A 597 16.52 -9.05 -4.45
C GLY A 597 17.20 -9.47 -5.75
N CYS A 598 18.53 -9.39 -5.84
CA CYS A 598 19.26 -9.61 -7.09
C CYS A 598 19.62 -11.07 -7.41
N GLY A 599 19.28 -12.01 -6.52
CA GLY A 599 19.62 -13.43 -6.65
C GLY A 599 21.10 -13.75 -6.38
N ILE A 600 21.83 -12.85 -5.73
CA ILE A 600 23.26 -12.97 -5.44
C ILE A 600 23.49 -14.10 -4.43
N ILE A 601 24.51 -14.94 -4.66
CA ILE A 601 24.82 -16.13 -3.84
C ILE A 601 26.11 -15.94 -3.02
N GLU A 602 27.07 -15.19 -3.52
CA GLU A 602 28.35 -14.88 -2.87
C GLU A 602 28.48 -13.39 -2.59
N PHE A 603 29.26 -13.02 -1.58
CA PHE A 603 29.45 -11.60 -1.24
C PHE A 603 30.18 -10.88 -2.39
N PRO A 604 29.70 -9.71 -2.87
CA PRO A 604 30.34 -9.03 -4.00
C PRO A 604 31.74 -8.49 -3.62
N GLU A 605 32.81 -9.05 -4.20
CA GLU A 605 34.20 -8.64 -3.88
C GLU A 605 34.53 -7.20 -4.31
N LEU A 606 33.81 -6.65 -5.30
CA LEU A 606 33.93 -5.25 -5.73
C LEU A 606 33.79 -4.28 -4.54
N LEU A 607 32.96 -4.62 -3.55
CA LEU A 607 32.71 -3.80 -2.38
C LEU A 607 33.95 -3.60 -1.51
N ARG A 608 34.96 -4.47 -1.61
CA ARG A 608 36.22 -4.36 -0.86
C ARG A 608 36.95 -3.05 -1.14
N THR A 609 36.83 -2.49 -2.35
CA THR A 609 37.51 -1.25 -2.75
C THR A 609 36.67 0.01 -2.57
N GLN A 610 35.42 -0.11 -2.11
CA GLN A 610 34.44 0.99 -2.05
C GLN A 610 34.50 1.77 -0.74
N HIS A 611 35.66 2.39 -0.45
CA HIS A 611 35.91 3.06 0.84
C HIS A 611 35.04 4.31 1.08
N ASN A 612 34.40 4.86 0.05
CA ASN A 612 33.52 6.03 0.14
C ASN A 612 32.03 5.69 0.39
N MET A 613 31.71 4.41 0.52
CA MET A 613 30.34 3.93 0.61
C MET A 613 29.63 4.44 1.86
N THR A 614 28.45 5.01 1.66
CA THR A 614 27.53 5.46 2.71
C THR A 614 26.31 4.57 2.83
N THR A 615 25.90 3.91 1.74
CA THR A 615 24.69 3.10 1.69
C THR A 615 24.95 1.81 0.96
N LEU A 616 24.61 0.71 1.61
CA LEU A 616 24.62 -0.60 1.03
C LEU A 616 23.33 -1.34 1.37
N ASP A 617 22.57 -1.73 0.34
CA ASP A 617 21.46 -2.67 0.46
C ASP A 617 21.76 -3.92 -0.36
N ILE A 618 21.92 -5.05 0.31
CA ILE A 618 22.12 -6.38 -0.27
C ILE A 618 21.06 -7.37 0.22
N SER A 619 19.93 -6.85 0.70
CA SER A 619 18.84 -7.64 1.28
C SER A 619 18.14 -8.55 0.26
N ASN A 620 17.34 -9.51 0.74
CA ASN A 620 16.52 -10.40 -0.11
C ASN A 620 17.33 -11.20 -1.15
N ASN A 621 18.58 -11.55 -0.84
CA ASN A 621 19.44 -12.36 -1.69
C ASN A 621 19.61 -13.77 -1.11
N LYS A 622 20.52 -14.56 -1.69
CA LYS A 622 20.85 -15.92 -1.25
C LYS A 622 22.28 -15.99 -0.71
N ILE A 623 22.83 -14.88 -0.23
CA ILE A 623 24.23 -14.76 0.16
C ILE A 623 24.49 -15.68 1.35
N LYS A 624 25.51 -16.52 1.23
CA LYS A 624 25.90 -17.51 2.25
C LYS A 624 27.20 -17.11 2.94
N GLY A 625 27.45 -17.71 4.10
CA GLY A 625 28.70 -17.56 4.83
C GLY A 625 28.67 -16.39 5.82
N GLN A 626 29.84 -16.02 6.33
CA GLN A 626 29.97 -14.88 7.24
C GLN A 626 30.06 -13.58 6.45
N VAL A 627 29.55 -12.49 7.04
CA VAL A 627 29.79 -11.16 6.51
C VAL A 627 31.30 -10.86 6.61
N PRO A 628 31.98 -10.48 5.51
CA PRO A 628 33.41 -10.24 5.53
C PRO A 628 33.82 -9.14 6.52
N GLY A 629 34.95 -9.34 7.21
CA GLY A 629 35.45 -8.45 8.26
C GLY A 629 35.58 -6.98 7.80
N TRP A 630 36.12 -6.79 6.59
CA TRP A 630 36.37 -5.48 5.99
C TRP A 630 35.10 -4.63 5.77
N LEU A 631 33.91 -5.24 5.70
CA LEU A 631 32.66 -4.47 5.57
C LEU A 631 32.40 -3.63 6.83
N TRP A 632 32.76 -4.17 7.98
CA TRP A 632 32.63 -3.52 9.28
C TRP A 632 33.66 -2.41 9.50
N GLU A 633 34.62 -2.26 8.59
CA GLU A 633 35.69 -1.25 8.64
C GLU A 633 35.42 -0.08 7.68
N LEU A 634 34.30 -0.07 6.94
CA LEU A 634 33.95 1.02 6.03
C LEU A 634 33.58 2.29 6.81
N PRO A 635 34.41 3.36 6.78
CA PRO A 635 34.34 4.45 7.77
C PRO A 635 33.11 5.34 7.63
N PHE A 636 32.49 5.36 6.45
CA PHE A 636 31.40 6.27 6.09
C PHE A 636 30.05 5.57 5.97
N LEU A 637 29.99 4.26 6.24
CA LEU A 637 28.77 3.48 6.11
C LEU A 637 27.73 3.98 7.12
N ASP A 638 26.63 4.48 6.60
CA ASP A 638 25.51 5.07 7.33
C ASP A 638 24.31 4.10 7.36
N TYR A 639 23.99 3.52 6.21
CA TYR A 639 22.92 2.56 6.05
C TYR A 639 23.48 1.22 5.56
N LEU A 640 23.16 0.16 6.30
CA LEU A 640 23.45 -1.21 5.90
C LEU A 640 22.22 -2.10 6.08
N SER A 641 21.76 -2.69 4.97
CA SER A 641 20.75 -3.76 4.98
C SER A 641 21.31 -5.04 4.36
N GLY A 642 21.42 -6.07 5.20
CA GLY A 642 21.72 -7.45 4.83
C GLY A 642 20.56 -8.41 5.09
N ALA A 643 19.35 -7.87 5.25
CA ALA A 643 18.16 -8.63 5.66
C ALA A 643 17.80 -9.76 4.68
N ASN A 644 17.13 -10.79 5.18
CA ASN A 644 16.59 -11.90 4.37
C ASN A 644 17.64 -12.53 3.44
N ASN A 645 18.72 -13.03 4.04
CA ASN A 645 19.81 -13.74 3.38
C ASN A 645 20.11 -15.05 4.12
N ASN A 646 21.21 -15.71 3.78
CA ASN A 646 21.67 -16.92 4.45
C ASN A 646 23.00 -16.68 5.20
N PHE A 647 23.19 -15.48 5.76
CA PHE A 647 24.38 -15.13 6.54
C PHE A 647 24.46 -15.95 7.83
N THR A 648 25.66 -16.42 8.16
CA THR A 648 25.96 -17.23 9.35
C THR A 648 27.08 -16.58 10.17
N GLY A 649 27.40 -17.17 11.33
CA GLY A 649 28.45 -16.66 12.22
C GLY A 649 27.92 -15.71 13.29
N LYS A 650 28.84 -14.97 13.92
CA LYS A 650 28.54 -13.97 14.96
C LYS A 650 28.53 -12.57 14.38
N ILE A 651 27.78 -11.66 15.00
CA ILE A 651 27.95 -10.22 14.76
C ILE A 651 29.26 -9.80 15.45
N PRO A 652 30.31 -9.39 14.70
CA PRO A 652 31.63 -9.15 15.28
C PRO A 652 31.67 -7.84 16.06
N SER A 653 32.57 -7.73 17.04
CA SER A 653 32.76 -6.48 17.81
C SER A 653 33.25 -5.31 16.96
N PHE A 654 33.88 -5.57 15.81
CA PHE A 654 34.33 -4.54 14.86
C PHE A 654 33.20 -3.69 14.29
N ILE A 655 31.95 -4.17 14.36
CA ILE A 655 30.78 -3.37 13.97
C ILE A 655 30.76 -2.02 14.72
N CYS A 656 31.30 -1.99 15.94
CA CYS A 656 31.41 -0.79 16.79
C CYS A 656 32.35 0.28 16.23
N GLU A 657 33.15 -0.02 15.21
CA GLU A 657 34.03 0.93 14.53
C GLU A 657 33.30 1.75 13.45
N LEU A 658 32.06 1.35 13.08
CA LEU A 658 31.19 2.08 12.15
C LEU A 658 30.58 3.32 12.81
N ARG A 659 31.37 4.38 12.95
CA ARG A 659 30.98 5.64 13.64
C ARG A 659 29.88 6.43 12.94
N SER A 660 29.58 6.08 11.68
CA SER A 660 28.63 6.79 10.82
C SER A 660 27.28 6.08 10.73
N LEU A 661 27.18 4.84 11.24
CA LEU A 661 26.02 3.98 11.01
C LEU A 661 24.81 4.46 11.81
N THR A 662 23.74 4.82 11.11
CA THR A 662 22.44 5.18 11.70
C THR A 662 21.41 4.07 11.56
N THR A 663 21.58 3.18 10.57
CA THR A 663 20.67 2.05 10.35
C THR A 663 21.41 0.76 10.03
N LEU A 664 21.03 -0.27 10.79
CA LEU A 664 21.50 -1.63 10.60
C LEU A 664 20.31 -2.60 10.58
N ASP A 665 20.07 -3.22 9.42
CA ASP A 665 19.14 -4.33 9.29
C ASP A 665 19.85 -5.62 8.89
N LEU A 666 19.85 -6.60 9.80
CA LEU A 666 20.39 -7.95 9.62
C LEU A 666 19.31 -9.01 9.84
N SER A 667 18.04 -8.63 9.76
CA SER A 667 16.90 -9.51 10.07
C SER A 667 16.79 -10.70 9.11
N SER A 668 16.09 -11.75 9.54
CA SER A 668 15.82 -12.96 8.74
C SER A 668 17.09 -13.61 8.17
N ASN A 669 18.05 -13.89 9.04
CA ASN A 669 19.33 -14.53 8.72
C ASN A 669 19.60 -15.70 9.69
N LYS A 670 20.83 -16.20 9.71
CA LYS A 670 21.28 -17.28 10.63
C LYS A 670 22.40 -16.80 11.56
N PHE A 671 22.45 -15.51 11.89
CA PHE A 671 23.41 -14.98 12.87
C PHE A 671 23.18 -15.63 14.24
N SER A 672 24.28 -15.88 14.96
CA SER A 672 24.28 -16.62 16.23
C SER A 672 25.29 -16.03 17.21
N GLY A 673 25.26 -16.48 18.46
CA GLY A 673 26.11 -15.92 19.52
C GLY A 673 25.47 -14.69 20.18
N SER A 674 26.21 -14.05 21.08
CA SER A 674 25.76 -12.88 21.83
C SER A 674 25.99 -11.59 21.10
N PHE A 675 25.22 -10.58 21.49
CA PHE A 675 25.47 -9.19 21.12
C PHE A 675 26.90 -8.77 21.52
N PRO A 676 27.61 -8.00 20.68
CA PRO A 676 28.88 -7.42 21.08
C PRO A 676 28.66 -6.42 22.23
N SER A 677 29.45 -6.54 23.30
CA SER A 677 29.35 -5.71 24.51
C SER A 677 29.52 -4.22 24.24
N CYS A 678 30.11 -3.85 23.09
CA CYS A 678 30.29 -2.48 22.65
C CYS A 678 29.06 -1.86 21.97
N LEU A 679 27.93 -2.56 21.82
CA LEU A 679 26.70 -2.02 21.21
C LEU A 679 26.14 -0.76 21.91
N GLY A 680 26.49 -0.54 23.18
CA GLY A 680 26.14 0.68 23.90
C GLY A 680 27.08 1.85 23.73
N ASN A 681 28.31 1.58 23.29
CA ASN A 681 29.30 2.58 22.91
C ASN A 681 29.36 2.76 21.38
N PHE A 682 28.64 1.89 20.67
CA PHE A 682 28.34 1.93 19.25
C PHE A 682 27.74 3.27 18.89
N SER A 683 28.20 3.84 17.78
CA SER A 683 27.60 4.95 17.05
C SER A 683 26.50 5.66 17.86
N ARG A 684 26.85 6.73 18.60
CA ARG A 684 25.88 7.53 19.38
C ARG A 684 24.72 8.11 18.53
N ILE A 685 24.71 7.80 17.23
CA ILE A 685 23.77 8.21 16.20
C ILE A 685 23.02 7.01 15.59
N LEU A 686 23.17 5.77 16.09
CA LEU A 686 22.36 4.63 15.64
C LEU A 686 20.89 4.84 16.02
N GLU A 687 20.03 4.94 15.01
CA GLU A 687 18.59 5.20 15.14
C GLU A 687 17.78 3.90 14.97
N VAL A 688 18.21 3.00 14.09
CA VAL A 688 17.48 1.76 13.79
C VAL A 688 18.39 0.55 13.89
N LEU A 689 18.00 -0.41 14.73
CA LEU A 689 18.61 -1.72 14.82
C LEU A 689 17.55 -2.81 14.64
N ASN A 690 17.65 -3.57 13.55
CA ASN A 690 16.79 -4.71 13.29
C ASN A 690 17.63 -5.98 13.13
N VAL A 691 17.47 -6.92 14.06
CA VAL A 691 18.12 -8.24 14.02
C VAL A 691 17.10 -9.37 14.21
N ARG A 692 15.83 -9.07 13.94
CA ARG A 692 14.71 -10.01 14.05
C ARG A 692 14.98 -11.32 13.32
N GLN A 693 14.45 -12.43 13.82
CA GLN A 693 14.45 -13.73 13.13
C GLN A 693 15.87 -14.20 12.81
N ASN A 694 16.66 -14.35 13.87
CA ASN A 694 18.03 -14.90 13.85
C ASN A 694 18.19 -15.95 14.96
N HIS A 695 19.41 -16.42 15.20
CA HIS A 695 19.77 -17.35 16.26
C HIS A 695 20.58 -16.68 17.39
N LEU A 696 20.43 -15.36 17.60
CA LEU A 696 21.16 -14.61 18.63
C LEU A 696 20.77 -15.09 20.03
N SER A 697 21.73 -15.14 20.95
CA SER A 697 21.57 -15.73 22.29
C SER A 697 22.40 -15.00 23.35
N GLY A 698 22.02 -15.08 24.62
CA GLY A 698 22.67 -14.32 25.70
C GLY A 698 21.84 -13.08 26.06
N ASP A 699 22.39 -12.25 26.94
CA ASP A 699 21.68 -11.08 27.47
C ASP A 699 21.73 -9.89 26.49
N ILE A 700 20.73 -8.99 26.61
CA ILE A 700 20.73 -7.71 25.92
C ILE A 700 21.72 -6.77 26.64
N PRO A 701 22.62 -6.06 25.92
CA PRO A 701 23.61 -5.19 26.56
C PRO A 701 23.00 -4.09 27.42
N GLU A 702 23.59 -3.86 28.61
CA GLU A 702 23.19 -2.80 29.55
C GLU A 702 23.28 -1.39 28.95
N ASN A 703 24.11 -1.17 27.95
CA ASN A 703 24.21 0.11 27.26
C ASN A 703 23.77 -0.10 25.80
N MET A 704 22.88 0.76 25.30
CA MET A 704 22.45 0.84 23.90
C MET A 704 22.58 2.29 23.43
N SER A 705 22.56 2.52 22.12
CA SER A 705 22.69 3.88 21.57
C SER A 705 21.54 4.78 22.02
N GLN A 706 21.89 5.99 22.45
CA GLN A 706 20.95 6.99 22.98
C GLN A 706 20.09 7.66 21.89
N SER A 707 20.44 7.45 20.62
CA SER A 707 19.68 7.95 19.47
C SER A 707 18.69 6.93 18.90
N LEU A 708 18.56 5.74 19.51
CA LEU A 708 17.67 4.70 19.02
C LEU A 708 16.22 5.18 18.99
N VAL A 709 15.61 5.00 17.83
CA VAL A 709 14.19 5.19 17.55
C VAL A 709 13.49 3.84 17.45
N SER A 710 14.13 2.85 16.83
CA SER A 710 13.55 1.52 16.61
C SER A 710 14.55 0.42 16.93
N LEU A 711 14.13 -0.53 17.77
CA LEU A 711 14.89 -1.70 18.17
C LEU A 711 14.03 -2.96 18.01
N ASP A 712 14.31 -3.76 16.98
CA ASP A 712 13.65 -5.04 16.75
C ASP A 712 14.60 -6.22 16.97
N LEU A 713 14.32 -6.96 18.04
CA LEU A 713 15.04 -8.15 18.50
C LEU A 713 14.20 -9.42 18.39
N GLY A 714 13.01 -9.34 17.80
CA GLY A 714 12.01 -10.40 17.82
C GLY A 714 12.51 -11.73 17.21
N HIS A 715 11.94 -12.86 17.62
CA HIS A 715 12.27 -14.19 17.09
C HIS A 715 13.76 -14.54 17.17
N ASN A 716 14.35 -14.45 18.36
CA ASN A 716 15.72 -14.87 18.65
C ASN A 716 15.74 -15.85 19.84
N ARG A 717 16.92 -16.08 20.43
CA ARG A 717 17.15 -16.93 21.62
C ARG A 717 17.72 -16.13 22.79
N LEU A 718 17.40 -14.84 22.86
CA LEU A 718 17.89 -13.92 23.90
C LEU A 718 17.34 -14.30 25.27
N VAL A 719 18.14 -14.13 26.30
CA VAL A 719 17.83 -14.47 27.70
C VAL A 719 18.05 -13.25 28.61
N GLY A 720 17.83 -13.42 29.91
CA GLY A 720 18.07 -12.38 30.90
C GLY A 720 16.94 -11.38 31.02
N LYS A 721 17.27 -10.17 31.47
CA LYS A 721 16.34 -9.08 31.76
C LYS A 721 16.44 -7.95 30.73
N LEU A 722 15.40 -7.12 30.64
CA LEU A 722 15.49 -5.89 29.86
C LEU A 722 16.39 -4.88 30.58
N PRO A 723 17.37 -4.28 29.88
CA PRO A 723 18.24 -3.25 30.47
C PRO A 723 17.45 -2.04 30.97
N ARG A 724 17.64 -1.67 32.25
CA ARG A 724 17.00 -0.47 32.81
C ARG A 724 17.43 0.83 32.13
N SER A 725 18.59 0.82 31.49
CA SER A 725 19.11 1.94 30.71
C SER A 725 18.21 2.34 29.55
N PHE A 726 17.24 1.53 29.11
CA PHE A 726 16.30 1.91 28.05
C PHE A 726 15.48 3.15 28.42
N ILE A 727 15.27 3.44 29.72
CA ILE A 727 14.66 4.69 30.18
C ILE A 727 15.45 5.94 29.77
N SER A 728 16.75 5.79 29.53
CA SER A 728 17.63 6.89 29.14
C SER A 728 17.65 7.15 27.62
N ILE A 729 16.89 6.40 26.82
CA ILE A 729 16.84 6.55 25.36
C ILE A 729 15.58 7.38 25.00
N PRO A 730 15.66 8.71 24.90
CA PRO A 730 14.49 9.59 24.85
C PRO A 730 13.68 9.50 23.55
N PHE A 731 14.27 8.94 22.49
CA PHE A 731 13.67 8.86 21.17
C PHE A 731 13.13 7.47 20.82
N LEU A 732 13.21 6.51 21.75
CA LEU A 732 12.79 5.14 21.50
C LEU A 732 11.26 5.07 21.30
N GLN A 733 10.86 4.77 20.07
CA GLN A 733 9.46 4.64 19.67
C GLN A 733 9.06 3.19 19.46
N VAL A 734 9.96 2.31 19.03
CA VAL A 734 9.63 0.90 18.79
C VAL A 734 10.60 0.01 19.54
N LEU A 735 10.07 -0.83 20.42
CA LEU A 735 10.80 -1.92 21.05
C LEU A 735 10.06 -3.24 20.79
N ASN A 736 10.66 -4.11 19.99
CA ASN A 736 10.14 -5.45 19.74
C ASN A 736 11.09 -6.50 20.31
N VAL A 737 10.60 -7.30 21.26
CA VAL A 737 11.35 -8.40 21.89
C VAL A 737 10.63 -9.74 21.80
N GLU A 738 9.60 -9.83 20.96
CA GLU A 738 8.73 -11.00 20.86
C GLU A 738 9.49 -12.29 20.53
N SER A 739 8.88 -13.44 20.80
CA SER A 739 9.48 -14.76 20.52
C SER A 739 10.95 -14.94 20.94
N ASN A 740 11.31 -14.54 22.17
CA ASN A 740 12.62 -14.76 22.82
C ASN A 740 12.50 -15.63 24.10
N LYS A 741 13.60 -15.78 24.86
CA LYS A 741 13.68 -16.48 26.16
C LYS A 741 13.98 -15.52 27.33
N ILE A 742 13.49 -14.29 27.24
CA ILE A 742 13.62 -13.27 28.29
C ILE A 742 12.96 -13.80 29.56
N SER A 743 13.55 -13.52 30.71
CA SER A 743 13.06 -13.90 32.04
C SER A 743 13.19 -12.69 32.96
N ASP A 744 12.22 -11.79 32.83
CA ASP A 744 12.14 -10.56 33.61
C ASP A 744 10.74 -10.35 34.20
N MET A 745 10.58 -9.36 35.05
CA MET A 745 9.26 -8.85 35.44
C MET A 745 8.80 -7.83 34.39
N PHE A 746 7.48 -7.66 34.22
CA PHE A 746 6.96 -6.66 33.29
C PHE A 746 7.58 -5.27 33.60
N PRO A 747 8.22 -4.61 32.61
CA PRO A 747 9.03 -3.42 32.82
C PRO A 747 8.18 -2.14 32.93
N PHE A 748 7.43 -1.97 34.02
CA PHE A 748 6.56 -0.79 34.23
C PHE A 748 7.30 0.57 34.08
N TRP A 749 8.62 0.57 34.29
CA TRP A 749 9.48 1.74 34.10
C TRP A 749 9.58 2.21 32.63
N LEU A 750 9.17 1.40 31.65
CA LEU A 750 9.05 1.84 30.25
C LEU A 750 7.91 2.85 30.03
N SER A 751 6.94 2.94 30.94
CA SER A 751 5.83 3.93 30.88
C SER A 751 6.29 5.39 30.91
N SER A 752 7.54 5.63 31.29
CA SER A 752 8.14 6.97 31.30
C SER A 752 8.57 7.45 29.90
N LEU A 753 8.45 6.62 28.85
CA LEU A 753 8.75 6.98 27.47
C LEU A 753 7.43 7.30 26.73
N PRO A 754 7.22 8.56 26.27
CA PRO A 754 5.90 9.06 25.87
C PRO A 754 5.37 8.50 24.54
N GLU A 755 6.26 8.03 23.66
CA GLU A 755 5.94 7.60 22.29
C GLU A 755 6.26 6.12 22.05
N LEU A 756 6.49 5.34 23.12
CA LEU A 756 6.97 3.96 23.00
C LEU A 756 5.84 2.99 22.66
N GLN A 757 5.91 2.43 21.45
CA GLN A 757 5.21 1.23 21.02
C GLN A 757 6.02 -0.01 21.38
N LEU A 758 5.40 -0.90 22.16
CA LEU A 758 6.04 -2.07 22.74
C LEU A 758 5.40 -3.34 22.20
N ILE A 759 6.14 -4.08 21.39
CA ILE A 759 5.65 -5.26 20.66
C ILE A 759 6.17 -6.54 21.32
N GLY A 760 5.26 -7.49 21.57
CA GLY A 760 5.56 -8.80 22.15
C GLY A 760 5.33 -8.92 23.66
N LEU A 761 4.91 -7.86 24.35
CA LEU A 761 4.68 -7.87 25.79
C LEU A 761 3.21 -8.08 26.16
N VAL A 762 2.83 -9.35 26.18
CA VAL A 762 1.54 -9.77 26.73
C VAL A 762 1.78 -10.24 28.16
N PRO A 763 1.12 -9.69 29.19
CA PRO A 763 1.26 -10.13 30.59
C PRO A 763 0.95 -11.62 30.83
N GLY A 764 0.35 -12.33 29.87
CA GLY A 764 0.11 -13.78 29.89
C GLY A 764 1.11 -14.66 29.12
N GLY A 765 2.15 -14.09 28.49
CA GLY A 765 3.18 -14.84 27.76
C GLY A 765 4.30 -15.34 28.68
N THR A 766 4.94 -16.47 28.34
CA THR A 766 6.05 -17.09 29.12
C THR A 766 7.34 -16.27 29.18
N GLN A 767 7.35 -15.04 28.65
CA GLN A 767 8.53 -14.17 28.53
C GLN A 767 8.74 -13.25 29.74
N PHE A 768 7.68 -12.94 30.50
CA PHE A 768 7.79 -12.11 31.70
C PHE A 768 6.97 -12.72 32.84
N LEU A 769 7.52 -12.70 34.05
CA LEU A 769 6.84 -13.18 35.25
C LEU A 769 5.76 -12.16 35.67
N THR A 770 4.52 -12.62 35.84
CA THR A 770 3.40 -11.82 36.38
C THR A 770 3.65 -11.47 37.84
N GLN A 771 3.47 -10.20 38.23
CA GLN A 771 3.41 -9.83 39.64
C GLN A 771 2.11 -10.37 40.29
N PRO A 772 2.16 -10.82 41.55
CA PRO A 772 0.94 -10.98 42.34
C PRO A 772 0.31 -9.61 42.60
N CYS A 773 -0.93 -9.43 42.18
CA CYS A 773 -1.68 -8.17 42.32
C CYS A 773 -1.93 -7.83 43.80
N SER A 774 -1.25 -6.80 44.31
CA SER A 774 -1.56 -6.14 45.57
C SER A 774 -1.36 -4.62 45.44
N TYR A 775 -2.22 -3.94 44.68
CA TYR A 775 -2.38 -2.49 44.76
C TYR A 775 -3.87 -2.13 44.70
N PRO A 776 -4.43 -1.47 45.74
CA PRO A 776 -5.83 -1.06 45.76
C PRO A 776 -5.95 0.38 45.24
N GLY A 777 -6.67 0.60 44.14
CA GLY A 777 -6.92 1.97 43.67
C GLY A 777 -7.43 2.12 42.25
N LEU A 778 -8.50 1.41 41.86
CA LEU A 778 -9.29 1.75 40.66
C LEU A 778 -10.76 1.33 40.90
N TYR A 779 -11.59 2.27 41.36
CA TYR A 779 -13.05 2.22 41.18
C TYR A 779 -13.50 3.61 40.72
N GLY A 780 -14.08 3.68 39.52
CA GLY A 780 -14.88 4.82 39.07
C GLY A 780 -16.35 4.62 39.42
N PRO A 781 -17.16 5.70 39.50
CA PRO A 781 -18.57 5.62 39.85
C PRO A 781 -19.40 4.93 38.76
N SER A 782 -20.56 4.39 39.13
CA SER A 782 -21.41 3.63 38.23
C SER A 782 -22.24 4.54 37.30
N ILE A 783 -22.59 4.02 36.13
CA ILE A 783 -23.31 4.73 35.05
C ILE A 783 -24.67 5.34 35.47
N ASN A 784 -25.23 4.92 36.60
CA ASN A 784 -26.46 5.49 37.16
C ASN A 784 -26.26 6.83 37.89
N GLU A 785 -25.03 7.18 38.28
CA GLU A 785 -24.71 8.50 38.86
C GLU A 785 -24.49 9.58 37.77
N VAL A 786 -24.27 9.18 36.52
CA VAL A 786 -23.97 10.09 35.40
C VAL A 786 -25.25 10.57 34.67
N CYS A 787 -26.33 9.79 34.67
CA CYS A 787 -27.52 10.05 33.84
C CYS A 787 -28.76 10.54 34.60
N GLY A 788 -28.59 11.32 35.66
CA GLY A 788 -29.70 11.93 36.39
C GLY A 788 -29.75 13.45 36.25
N CYS A 789 -30.33 13.98 35.15
CA CYS A 789 -31.10 15.25 35.07
C CYS A 789 -31.28 15.73 33.61
N ILE A 790 -32.39 15.37 32.93
CA ILE A 790 -32.81 15.98 31.63
C ILE A 790 -34.06 16.88 31.82
N HIS A 791 -34.46 17.22 33.04
CA HIS A 791 -35.60 18.13 33.25
C HIS A 791 -35.34 19.13 34.37
N ALA A 792 -34.56 20.19 34.09
CA ALA A 792 -34.67 21.48 34.77
C ALA A 792 -34.05 22.60 33.93
N THR A 793 -34.83 23.62 33.67
CA THR A 793 -34.53 24.80 32.86
C THR A 793 -33.70 25.81 33.68
N THR A 794 -32.39 25.90 33.47
CA THR A 794 -31.52 27.12 33.58
C THR A 794 -30.04 26.73 33.59
N CYS A 795 -29.26 27.18 32.60
CA CYS A 795 -27.79 27.09 32.64
C CYS A 795 -27.18 28.48 32.83
N GLN A 796 -26.41 28.65 33.92
CA GLN A 796 -25.37 29.66 34.02
C GLN A 796 -24.07 29.12 33.41
N GLN A 797 -23.31 30.03 32.80
CA GLN A 797 -22.03 29.79 32.13
C GLN A 797 -20.96 29.26 33.10
N SER A 798 -20.25 28.22 32.67
CA SER A 798 -18.89 27.91 33.12
C SER A 798 -18.05 27.48 31.91
N GLU A 799 -16.87 28.08 31.80
CA GLU A 799 -15.89 27.90 30.72
C GLU A 799 -15.46 26.43 30.54
N THR A 800 -15.45 25.96 29.29
CA THR A 800 -14.93 24.64 28.90
C THR A 800 -13.56 24.77 28.22
N PRO A 801 -12.57 23.93 28.57
CA PRO A 801 -11.33 23.75 27.81
C PRO A 801 -11.56 22.96 26.51
N ASP A 802 -10.62 23.12 25.56
CA ASP A 802 -10.56 22.44 24.26
C ASP A 802 -10.78 20.92 24.33
N PRO A 803 -11.53 20.32 23.37
CA PRO A 803 -11.62 18.88 23.23
C PRO A 803 -10.32 18.32 22.64
N LYS A 804 -9.73 17.37 23.36
CA LYS A 804 -8.77 16.41 22.81
C LYS A 804 -9.52 15.41 21.95
N GLU A 805 -8.86 15.01 20.87
CA GLU A 805 -9.27 13.97 19.93
C GLU A 805 -9.36 12.62 20.66
N ASP A 806 -10.52 11.97 20.57
CA ASP A 806 -10.74 10.59 20.96
C ASP A 806 -10.55 9.71 19.71
N GLU A 807 -9.43 8.97 19.67
CA GLU A 807 -9.29 7.71 18.93
C GLU A 807 -9.14 6.59 19.97
N ASP A 808 -9.51 5.37 19.59
CA ASP A 808 -9.32 4.08 20.30
C ASP A 808 -10.50 3.52 21.11
N ASP A 809 -11.42 2.85 20.41
CA ASP A 809 -12.26 1.78 20.95
C ASP A 809 -12.20 0.55 20.00
N GLU A 810 -11.04 -0.11 19.90
CA GLU A 810 -10.90 -1.39 19.16
C GLU A 810 -10.05 -2.47 19.86
N GLU A 811 -9.56 -2.24 21.10
CA GLU A 811 -8.63 -3.17 21.76
C GLU A 811 -9.26 -4.27 22.64
N VAL A 812 -10.53 -4.16 23.06
CA VAL A 812 -11.05 -5.01 24.16
C VAL A 812 -11.45 -6.43 23.71
N LEU A 813 -11.75 -6.67 22.43
CA LEU A 813 -12.32 -7.95 21.96
C LEU A 813 -11.31 -9.09 21.68
N SER A 814 -9.99 -8.81 21.68
CA SER A 814 -8.94 -9.77 21.27
C SER A 814 -8.62 -10.86 22.33
N TRP A 815 -8.70 -10.53 23.62
CA TRP A 815 -8.18 -11.40 24.70
C TRP A 815 -9.05 -12.61 25.03
N ILE A 816 -10.37 -12.47 24.91
CA ILE A 816 -11.33 -13.53 25.27
C ILE A 816 -11.27 -14.69 24.27
N ALA A 817 -10.96 -14.42 22.99
CA ALA A 817 -10.84 -15.43 21.94
C ALA A 817 -9.60 -16.33 22.11
N ALA A 818 -8.49 -15.78 22.63
CA ALA A 818 -7.25 -16.53 22.83
C ALA A 818 -7.35 -17.59 23.95
N ALA A 819 -8.14 -17.33 25.00
CA ALA A 819 -8.35 -18.26 26.11
C ALA A 819 -9.19 -19.48 25.71
N ILE A 820 -10.15 -19.32 24.79
CA ILE A 820 -11.09 -20.37 24.37
C ILE A 820 -10.40 -21.42 23.46
N GLY A 821 -9.34 -21.04 22.72
CA GLY A 821 -8.61 -21.94 21.81
C GLY A 821 -7.51 -22.80 22.45
N PHE A 822 -6.94 -22.38 23.60
CA PHE A 822 -5.79 -23.05 24.22
C PHE A 822 -6.15 -24.39 24.87
N VAL A 823 -7.30 -24.45 25.56
CA VAL A 823 -7.71 -25.63 26.35
C VAL A 823 -8.07 -26.84 25.47
N PRO A 824 -8.83 -26.71 24.36
CA PRO A 824 -9.11 -27.85 23.47
C PRO A 824 -7.87 -28.33 22.71
N GLY A 825 -6.97 -27.42 22.33
CA GLY A 825 -5.77 -27.72 21.54
C GLY A 825 -4.73 -28.55 22.29
N VAL A 826 -4.54 -28.28 23.58
CA VAL A 826 -3.66 -29.09 24.44
C VAL A 826 -4.22 -30.50 24.64
N PHE A 827 -5.55 -30.62 24.81
CA PHE A 827 -6.19 -31.92 24.96
C PHE A 827 -6.02 -32.78 23.69
N PHE A 828 -6.25 -32.19 22.51
CA PHE A 828 -6.12 -32.89 21.22
C PHE A 828 -4.67 -33.31 20.90
N GLY A 829 -3.70 -32.47 21.26
CA GLY A 829 -2.28 -32.76 21.10
C GLY A 829 -1.80 -33.93 21.96
N LEU A 830 -2.30 -34.02 23.20
CA LEU A 830 -1.98 -35.13 24.11
C LEU A 830 -2.60 -36.45 23.65
N THR A 831 -3.83 -36.45 23.13
CA THR A 831 -4.45 -37.67 22.57
C THR A 831 -3.72 -38.17 21.32
N MET A 832 -3.32 -37.27 20.42
CA MET A 832 -2.60 -37.67 19.20
C MET A 832 -1.19 -38.20 19.51
N GLY A 833 -0.49 -37.56 20.46
CA GLY A 833 0.79 -38.04 20.96
C GLY A 833 0.69 -39.41 21.62
N TYR A 834 -0.36 -39.65 22.40
CA TYR A 834 -0.62 -40.96 23.01
C TYR A 834 -0.86 -42.05 21.96
N VAL A 835 -1.68 -41.79 20.92
CA VAL A 835 -1.94 -42.75 19.83
C VAL A 835 -0.66 -43.09 19.06
N LEU A 836 0.19 -42.10 18.76
CA LEU A 836 1.45 -42.30 18.04
C LEU A 836 2.50 -43.08 18.83
N VAL A 837 2.51 -42.95 20.16
CA VAL A 837 3.44 -43.68 21.03
C VAL A 837 2.95 -45.10 21.32
N SER A 838 1.63 -45.29 21.43
CA SER A 838 1.03 -46.60 21.77
C SER A 838 0.89 -47.55 20.58
N TYR A 839 0.71 -47.05 19.35
CA TYR A 839 0.57 -47.88 18.15
C TYR A 839 1.72 -47.63 17.18
N LYS A 840 2.77 -48.47 17.21
CA LYS A 840 3.88 -48.43 16.24
C LYS A 840 3.42 -48.95 14.86
N PRO A 841 3.24 -48.11 13.83
CA PRO A 841 2.76 -48.57 12.54
C PRO A 841 3.95 -48.82 11.60
N GLU A 842 4.08 -50.05 11.09
CA GLU A 842 5.22 -50.53 10.27
C GLU A 842 5.38 -49.83 8.91
N TRP A 843 4.52 -48.86 8.53
CA TRP A 843 4.63 -48.15 7.24
C TRP A 843 5.72 -47.08 7.21
N PHE A 844 6.26 -46.65 8.36
CA PHE A 844 7.22 -45.54 8.43
C PHE A 844 8.69 -45.95 8.16
N THR A 845 9.04 -47.23 8.29
CA THR A 845 10.43 -47.70 8.13
C THR A 845 10.83 -48.04 6.69
N LYS A 846 9.90 -48.06 5.73
CA LYS A 846 10.19 -48.45 4.33
C LYS A 846 10.60 -47.30 3.40
N ALA A 847 10.52 -46.04 3.82
CA ALA A 847 10.73 -44.88 2.93
C ALA A 847 12.20 -44.47 2.75
N PHE A 848 13.16 -45.03 3.50
CA PHE A 848 14.56 -44.57 3.47
C PHE A 848 15.58 -45.73 3.40
N VAL A 849 15.66 -46.40 2.24
CA VAL A 849 16.85 -47.17 1.83
C VAL A 849 17.15 -46.87 0.34
N PRO A 850 18.36 -46.43 -0.05
CA PRO A 850 18.70 -46.15 -1.44
C PRO A 850 19.14 -47.41 -2.20
N ASN A 851 18.50 -47.69 -3.34
CA ASN A 851 18.90 -48.77 -4.26
C ASN A 851 19.91 -48.27 -5.31
N LYS A 852 21.14 -48.80 -5.28
CA LYS A 852 22.13 -48.70 -6.38
C LYS A 852 21.69 -49.59 -7.56
N ARG A 853 21.68 -49.08 -8.80
CA ARG A 853 21.64 -49.91 -10.02
C ARG A 853 22.83 -49.64 -10.94
N ARG A 854 23.32 -50.76 -11.48
CA ARG A 854 24.55 -51.00 -12.23
C ARG A 854 24.44 -50.59 -13.70
N HIS A 855 25.59 -50.20 -14.27
CA HIS A 855 25.89 -50.20 -15.70
C HIS A 855 25.84 -51.62 -16.32
N HIS A 856 25.28 -51.73 -17.52
CA HIS A 856 25.74 -52.70 -18.52
C HIS A 856 25.61 -52.13 -19.95
N ASN A 857 26.63 -52.42 -20.74
CA ASN A 857 26.94 -51.92 -22.08
C ASN A 857 26.43 -52.85 -23.20
N SER A 858 26.41 -52.28 -24.42
CA SER A 858 26.54 -52.91 -25.77
C SER A 858 25.29 -53.61 -26.32
N LEU A 859 24.89 -53.52 -27.60
CA LEU A 859 25.51 -53.23 -28.91
C LEU A 859 24.53 -52.33 -29.73
N LYS A 860 24.86 -51.61 -30.80
CA LYS A 860 25.85 -51.70 -31.87
C LYS A 860 25.96 -50.35 -32.56
#